data_AF-A0A9D6FPP2-F1
#
_entry.id   AF-A0A9D6FPP2-F1
#
_cell.length_a   1.000
_cell.length_b   1.000
_cell.length_c   1.000
_cell.angle_alpha   90.00
_cell.angle_beta   90.00
_cell.angle_gamma   90.00
#
_symmetry.space_group_name_H-M   'P 1'
#
loop_
_entity.id
_entity.type
_entity.pdbx_description
1 polymer ?
#
loop_
_entity_poly.entity_id
_entity_poly.type
_entity_poly.pdbx_seq_one_letter_code
_entity_poly.pdbx_strand_id
1 'polypeptide(L)'
;MDRGWEAVLLGMLLPVLLWFHSVFLRKSWVKALIAGLLVLKLCMSFFLTQAGWCGRIIGPDYRDADTLIVEKSWDVRADWRSKEPRCSAVIDRPYLDGPGFPVWFSNLSRGTRKEPLSTYTMEVEGFIAPRQAGELSFKIGPDMLLEGRVGSHSVGQGKGGAPGVWIEPGVHPVLLEIVLTGSSWRFEPLWNGGDMWREVDTTVKQPNRLDRMLSKPLGFIVLVWVWVILALWLRSAFRVYRPAPAFLTWVLGASFVMALIGWMETHSVGSVHLPRLAILLLLGCLGIPAALPLRNLRGAFLLVGVPWLSFSVARSLDLIGKVSFYPSGDDWFAFQWFAHQIFMEGRWLEGGEPVFQVQPLYRWVVGLLHLVFGDSSVGELYWDSIGLLIMSLFAFHVVKKFSGFKPGLFALVVTLATFVIGPVWAVIGRGLADISGAAFAYLACFWLLRSRLRDPRGVVLAGFFAVLAFYTRLNHLPFVIAIGVLVWPLSVPAERWIHPRHMLRYTSVGPFILYELLIAAGVALFALRTWHYTGVFSVMHGTIAGYHWMELAPAAILPGEILHKILINVLRVVSVHGMPGRSLLEDPRGVLVMLGAFSALLAVLRVPGPRRLPLGPCVVCLGAIVFSLYLVGRAYPGRFSIHLIPAATALAVCTLSLVFNDLKTWIGMAGSLLEKKDRSAKLLQMRR
;
A
#
# COMPACT_ATOMS: atom_id res chain seq x y z
N MET A 1 -13.11 10.74 -6.57
CA MET A 1 -11.87 11.55 -6.42
C MET A 1 -11.07 11.31 -7.67
N ASP A 2 -11.20 12.19 -8.62
CA ASP A 2 -10.99 11.83 -10.03
C ASP A 2 -9.88 12.65 -10.68
N ARG A 3 -9.33 13.61 -9.94
CA ARG A 3 -8.24 14.47 -10.38
C ARG A 3 -6.91 13.94 -9.85
N GLY A 4 -5.91 13.89 -10.73
CA GLY A 4 -4.55 13.44 -10.42
C GLY A 4 -3.97 14.03 -9.13
N TRP A 5 -4.07 15.35 -8.97
CA TRP A 5 -3.51 16.04 -7.81
C TRP A 5 -4.25 15.73 -6.50
N GLU A 6 -5.57 15.45 -6.52
CA GLU A 6 -6.33 15.11 -5.31
C GLU A 6 -5.91 13.75 -4.78
N ALA A 7 -5.79 12.77 -5.68
CA ALA A 7 -5.32 11.42 -5.33
C ALA A 7 -3.92 11.46 -4.72
N VAL A 8 -2.98 12.18 -5.34
CA VAL A 8 -1.61 12.35 -4.82
C VAL A 8 -1.61 13.08 -3.46
N LEU A 9 -2.41 14.13 -3.33
CA LEU A 9 -2.48 14.92 -2.11
C LEU A 9 -2.98 14.10 -0.93
N LEU A 10 -4.03 13.31 -1.12
CA LEU A 10 -4.67 12.54 -0.06
C LEU A 10 -4.00 11.20 0.21
N GLY A 11 -3.56 10.52 -0.83
CA GLY A 11 -2.93 9.21 -0.73
C GLY A 11 -1.47 9.23 -0.31
N MET A 12 -0.76 10.33 -0.60
CA MET A 12 0.69 10.42 -0.37
C MET A 12 1.06 11.63 0.48
N LEU A 13 0.81 12.84 -0.02
CA LEU A 13 1.33 14.06 0.61
C LEU A 13 0.80 14.25 2.03
N LEU A 14 -0.50 14.08 2.25
CA LEU A 14 -1.13 14.24 3.55
C LEU A 14 -0.60 13.20 4.57
N PRO A 15 -0.60 11.88 4.30
CA PRO A 15 0.03 10.88 5.18
C PRO A 15 1.50 11.18 5.49
N VAL A 16 2.28 11.58 4.48
CA VAL A 16 3.69 11.97 4.64
C VAL A 16 3.81 13.14 5.63
N LEU A 17 3.02 14.20 5.44
CA LEU A 17 3.06 15.40 6.29
C LEU A 17 2.54 15.12 7.70
N LEU A 18 1.50 14.30 7.85
CA LEU A 18 0.98 13.84 9.14
C LEU A 18 2.08 13.15 9.96
N TRP A 19 2.80 12.23 9.33
CA TRP A 19 3.88 11.51 10.00
C TRP A 19 5.09 12.40 10.27
N PHE A 20 5.50 13.20 9.28
CA PHE A 20 6.72 14.00 9.33
C PHE A 20 6.61 15.23 10.23
N HIS A 21 5.45 15.90 10.24
CA HIS A 21 5.25 17.16 10.97
C HIS A 21 3.81 17.36 11.48
N SER A 22 3.26 16.39 12.21
CA SER A 22 1.93 16.49 12.87
C SER A 22 1.80 17.64 13.87
N VAL A 23 2.89 18.22 14.37
CA VAL A 23 2.86 19.35 15.30
C VAL A 23 2.14 20.56 14.68
N PHE A 24 2.19 20.72 13.36
CA PHE A 24 1.45 21.77 12.65
C PHE A 24 -0.05 21.72 12.94
N LEU A 25 -0.66 20.53 12.93
CA LEU A 25 -2.10 20.34 13.16
C LEU A 25 -2.53 20.58 14.61
N ARG A 26 -1.59 20.68 15.55
CA ARG A 26 -1.91 20.99 16.95
C ARG A 26 -2.25 22.47 17.16
N LYS A 27 -1.88 23.35 16.22
CA LYS A 27 -2.14 24.79 16.30
C LYS A 27 -3.62 25.09 16.15
N SER A 28 -4.18 25.91 17.03
CA SER A 28 -5.61 26.27 17.05
C SER A 28 -6.08 26.88 15.72
N TRP A 29 -5.33 27.82 15.16
CA TRP A 29 -5.67 28.43 13.87
C TRP A 29 -5.69 27.43 12.71
N VAL A 30 -4.81 26.42 12.71
CA VAL A 30 -4.83 25.36 11.68
C VAL A 30 -6.08 24.52 11.81
N LYS A 31 -6.47 24.16 13.04
CA LYS A 31 -7.73 23.45 13.30
C LYS A 31 -8.93 24.27 12.84
N ALA A 32 -8.93 25.58 13.08
CA ALA A 32 -9.98 26.49 12.62
C ALA A 32 -10.05 26.56 11.08
N LEU A 33 -8.93 26.63 10.37
CA LEU A 33 -8.91 26.61 8.91
C LEU A 33 -9.43 25.28 8.35
N ILE A 34 -9.01 24.14 8.93
CA ILE A 34 -9.50 22.82 8.52
C ILE A 34 -11.01 22.70 8.79
N ALA A 35 -11.47 23.12 9.97
CA ALA A 35 -12.89 23.13 10.31
C ALA A 35 -13.69 24.04 9.36
N GLY A 36 -13.18 25.24 9.04
CA GLY A 36 -13.79 26.16 8.07
C GLY A 36 -13.87 25.56 6.67
N LEU A 37 -12.82 24.87 6.22
CA LEU A 37 -12.82 24.15 4.94
C LEU A 37 -13.86 23.02 4.92
N LEU A 38 -13.98 22.26 6.01
CA LEU A 38 -14.98 21.19 6.15
C LEU A 38 -16.40 21.76 6.15
N VAL A 39 -16.65 22.83 6.89
CA VAL A 39 -17.95 23.55 6.92
C VAL A 39 -18.28 24.07 5.52
N LEU A 40 -17.32 24.68 4.81
CA LEU A 40 -17.51 25.16 3.45
C LEU A 40 -17.87 24.01 2.50
N LYS A 41 -17.14 22.89 2.57
CA LYS A 41 -17.44 21.69 1.77
C LYS A 41 -18.83 21.14 2.07
N LEU A 42 -19.22 21.05 3.34
CA LEU A 42 -20.56 20.63 3.74
C LEU A 42 -21.63 21.59 3.19
N CYS A 43 -21.43 22.91 3.33
CA CYS A 43 -22.34 23.90 2.76
C CYS A 43 -22.47 23.75 1.24
N MET A 44 -21.35 23.56 0.52
CA MET A 44 -21.41 23.29 -0.92
C MET A 44 -22.20 22.01 -1.22
N SER A 45 -22.01 20.93 -0.47
CA SER A 45 -22.76 19.68 -0.67
C SER A 45 -24.26 19.80 -0.37
N PHE A 46 -24.67 20.67 0.56
CA PHE A 46 -26.09 20.86 0.90
C PHE A 46 -26.80 21.88 0.01
N PHE A 47 -26.11 22.93 -0.41
CA PHE A 47 -26.73 24.08 -1.10
C PHE A 47 -26.46 24.13 -2.59
N LEU A 48 -25.41 23.47 -3.08
CA LEU A 48 -25.09 23.45 -4.50
C LEU A 48 -25.47 22.12 -5.14
N THR A 49 -25.95 22.18 -6.37
CA THR A 49 -26.13 20.99 -7.19
C THR A 49 -24.78 20.36 -7.53
N GLN A 50 -24.77 19.03 -7.51
CA GLN A 50 -23.58 18.26 -7.82
C GLN A 50 -23.20 18.43 -9.30
N ALA A 51 -21.94 18.76 -9.55
CA ALA A 51 -21.39 18.86 -10.89
C ALA A 51 -21.26 17.48 -11.55
N GLY A 52 -21.39 17.44 -12.88
CA GLY A 52 -21.39 16.21 -13.67
C GLY A 52 -22.78 15.78 -14.13
N TRP A 53 -22.86 14.65 -14.83
CA TRP A 53 -24.09 13.97 -15.20
C TRP A 53 -24.25 12.69 -14.42
N CYS A 54 -25.49 12.26 -14.21
CA CYS A 54 -25.78 10.97 -13.66
C CYS A 54 -25.67 9.88 -14.73
N GLY A 55 -24.82 8.89 -14.50
CA GLY A 55 -24.78 7.65 -15.27
C GLY A 55 -25.47 6.54 -14.50
N ARG A 56 -26.51 5.95 -15.08
CA ARG A 56 -27.18 4.74 -14.59
C ARG A 56 -26.82 3.58 -15.51
N ILE A 57 -26.15 2.57 -14.96
CA ILE A 57 -25.68 1.43 -15.73
C ILE A 57 -26.53 0.22 -15.42
N ILE A 58 -27.07 -0.39 -16.46
CA ILE A 58 -27.94 -1.56 -16.42
C ILE A 58 -27.20 -2.70 -17.10
N GLY A 59 -27.08 -3.82 -16.40
CA GLY A 59 -26.35 -4.99 -16.86
C GLY A 59 -26.92 -6.28 -16.27
N PRO A 60 -26.45 -7.44 -16.76
CA PRO A 60 -26.84 -8.71 -16.18
C PRO A 60 -26.33 -8.84 -14.74
N ASP A 61 -27.17 -9.36 -13.84
CA ASP A 61 -26.77 -9.70 -12.48
C ASP A 61 -25.67 -10.75 -12.56
N TYR A 62 -24.56 -10.48 -11.89
CA TYR A 62 -23.44 -11.42 -11.80
C TYR A 62 -23.84 -12.77 -11.16
N ARG A 63 -24.96 -12.81 -10.42
CA ARG A 63 -25.54 -14.03 -9.80
C ARG A 63 -26.46 -14.78 -10.75
N ASP A 64 -27.14 -14.05 -11.63
CA ASP A 64 -28.14 -14.55 -12.54
C ASP A 64 -28.11 -13.73 -13.83
N ALA A 65 -27.44 -14.27 -14.85
CA ALA A 65 -27.19 -13.55 -16.09
C ALA A 65 -28.47 -13.20 -16.86
N ASP A 66 -29.60 -13.84 -16.55
CA ASP A 66 -30.90 -13.58 -17.17
C ASP A 66 -31.64 -12.40 -16.53
N THR A 67 -31.21 -11.95 -15.34
CA THR A 67 -31.80 -10.82 -14.62
C THR A 67 -31.00 -9.55 -14.88
N LEU A 68 -31.64 -8.49 -15.38
CA LEU A 68 -31.00 -7.17 -15.49
C LEU A 68 -31.14 -6.39 -14.19
N ILE A 69 -30.03 -5.84 -13.69
CA ILE A 69 -29.99 -5.00 -12.50
C ILE A 69 -29.32 -3.67 -12.79
N VAL A 70 -29.61 -2.67 -11.94
CA VAL A 70 -28.85 -1.42 -11.94
C VAL A 70 -27.59 -1.62 -11.12
N GLU A 71 -26.46 -1.46 -11.77
CA GLU A 71 -25.16 -1.66 -11.16
C GLU A 71 -24.80 -0.52 -10.21
N LYS A 72 -24.08 -0.85 -9.14
CA LYS A 72 -23.53 0.13 -8.20
C LYS A 72 -22.12 0.48 -8.61
N SER A 73 -21.62 1.68 -8.32
CA SER A 73 -20.20 2.04 -8.47
C SER A 73 -19.53 2.44 -7.16
N TRP A 74 -18.20 2.53 -7.13
CA TRP A 74 -17.46 3.08 -5.99
C TRP A 74 -17.57 4.60 -5.88
N ASP A 75 -18.35 5.24 -6.76
CA ASP A 75 -18.63 6.66 -6.67
C ASP A 75 -19.61 6.98 -5.53
N VAL A 76 -19.06 7.30 -4.37
CA VAL A 76 -19.82 7.68 -3.17
C VAL A 76 -20.67 8.95 -3.35
N ARG A 77 -20.47 9.70 -4.44
CA ARG A 77 -21.30 10.86 -4.78
C ARG A 77 -22.62 10.45 -5.43
N ALA A 78 -22.77 9.20 -5.83
CA ALA A 78 -23.98 8.61 -6.37
C ALA A 78 -24.82 7.93 -5.26
N ASP A 79 -25.90 7.24 -5.62
CA ASP A 79 -26.82 6.60 -4.66
C ASP A 79 -26.30 5.24 -4.18
N TRP A 80 -25.00 5.16 -3.83
CA TRP A 80 -24.27 3.90 -3.61
C TRP A 80 -24.86 2.98 -2.51
N ARG A 81 -25.60 3.55 -1.55
CA ARG A 81 -26.28 2.79 -0.49
C ARG A 81 -27.69 2.32 -0.85
N SER A 82 -28.28 2.85 -1.92
CA SER A 82 -29.60 2.40 -2.38
C SER A 82 -29.51 0.96 -2.87
N LYS A 83 -30.59 0.18 -2.71
CA LYS A 83 -30.70 -1.15 -3.32
C LYS A 83 -30.76 -1.04 -4.84
N GLU A 84 -31.54 -0.08 -5.31
CA GLU A 84 -31.66 0.31 -6.71
C GLU A 84 -31.20 1.77 -6.82
N PRO A 85 -29.93 2.02 -7.15
CA PRO A 85 -29.44 3.38 -7.29
C PRO A 85 -30.13 4.06 -8.48
N ARG A 86 -30.62 5.29 -8.30
CA ARG A 86 -31.07 6.10 -9.45
C ARG A 86 -29.86 6.53 -10.28
N CYS A 87 -28.74 6.69 -9.60
CA CYS A 87 -27.47 7.03 -10.18
C CYS A 87 -26.41 6.00 -9.78
N SER A 88 -25.85 5.30 -10.76
CA SER A 88 -24.76 4.36 -10.54
C SER A 88 -23.45 5.11 -10.27
N ALA A 89 -23.14 6.12 -11.09
CA ALA A 89 -21.94 6.93 -10.99
C ALA A 89 -22.18 8.37 -11.49
N VAL A 90 -21.33 9.31 -11.08
CA VAL A 90 -21.38 10.68 -11.61
C VAL A 90 -20.27 10.89 -12.62
N ILE A 91 -20.68 11.16 -13.86
CA ILE A 91 -19.83 11.41 -15.01
C ILE A 91 -19.42 12.88 -14.98
N ASP A 92 -18.16 13.16 -14.67
CA ASP A 92 -17.62 14.52 -14.58
C ASP A 92 -16.27 14.68 -15.31
N ARG A 93 -15.93 13.70 -16.15
CA ARG A 93 -14.72 13.64 -16.97
C ARG A 93 -14.97 12.81 -18.23
N PRO A 94 -14.15 12.93 -19.28
CA PRO A 94 -14.23 12.02 -20.41
C PRO A 94 -13.73 10.62 -20.02
N TYR A 95 -14.35 9.59 -20.58
CA TYR A 95 -13.90 8.21 -20.48
C TYR A 95 -13.21 7.83 -21.79
N LEU A 96 -11.88 7.82 -21.78
CA LEU A 96 -11.08 7.69 -23.00
C LEU A 96 -10.83 6.23 -23.42
N ASP A 97 -10.98 5.30 -22.48
CA ASP A 97 -10.75 3.87 -22.65
C ASP A 97 -11.64 3.07 -21.68
N GLY A 98 -11.77 1.77 -21.91
CA GLY A 98 -12.55 0.85 -21.06
C GLY A 98 -12.23 0.94 -19.56
N PRO A 99 -10.95 0.90 -19.14
CA PRO A 99 -10.58 1.05 -17.72
C PRO A 99 -11.00 2.39 -17.09
N GLY A 100 -11.22 3.44 -17.87
CA GLY A 100 -11.68 4.74 -17.37
C GLY A 100 -13.19 4.81 -17.08
N PHE A 101 -13.98 3.84 -17.55
CA PHE A 101 -15.41 3.76 -17.24
C PHE A 101 -15.63 3.28 -15.80
N PRO A 102 -16.77 3.67 -15.16
CA PRO A 102 -17.13 3.22 -13.81
C PRO A 102 -17.70 1.79 -13.83
N VAL A 103 -17.01 0.88 -14.52
CA VAL A 103 -17.47 -0.47 -14.88
C VAL A 103 -16.84 -1.54 -13.99
N TRP A 104 -16.49 -1.20 -12.75
CA TRP A 104 -15.84 -2.16 -11.85
C TRP A 104 -16.70 -3.44 -11.65
N PHE A 105 -18.03 -3.39 -11.82
CA PHE A 105 -18.93 -4.56 -11.79
C PHE A 105 -18.64 -5.57 -12.91
N SER A 106 -17.99 -5.15 -14.01
CA SER A 106 -17.50 -6.09 -15.03
C SER A 106 -16.40 -7.00 -14.47
N ASN A 107 -15.59 -6.51 -13.51
CA ASN A 107 -14.70 -7.37 -12.71
C ASN A 107 -15.46 -8.34 -11.80
N LEU A 108 -16.77 -8.23 -11.63
CA LEU A 108 -17.55 -9.19 -10.84
C LEU A 108 -18.16 -10.29 -11.71
N SER A 109 -18.50 -10.00 -12.97
CA SER A 109 -19.09 -11.01 -13.85
C SER A 109 -18.22 -12.29 -13.89
N ARG A 110 -18.80 -13.44 -13.54
CA ARG A 110 -18.08 -14.72 -13.46
C ARG A 110 -17.69 -15.20 -14.86
N GLY A 111 -16.54 -14.73 -15.33
CA GLY A 111 -15.94 -15.15 -16.59
C GLY A 111 -14.42 -15.16 -16.48
N THR A 112 -13.77 -16.19 -17.01
CA THR A 112 -12.30 -16.31 -17.07
C THR A 112 -11.64 -15.34 -18.05
N ARG A 113 -12.40 -14.40 -18.64
CA ARG A 113 -11.92 -13.51 -19.70
C ARG A 113 -11.86 -12.06 -19.22
N LYS A 114 -10.85 -11.35 -19.72
CA LYS A 114 -10.55 -9.95 -19.40
C LYS A 114 -11.57 -8.93 -19.94
N GLU A 115 -12.59 -9.38 -20.67
CA GLU A 115 -13.48 -8.50 -21.44
C GLU A 115 -14.95 -8.80 -21.16
N PRO A 116 -15.80 -7.76 -21.04
CA PRO A 116 -17.24 -7.91 -20.92
C PRO A 116 -17.81 -8.45 -22.23
N LEU A 117 -18.23 -9.71 -22.24
CA LEU A 117 -19.01 -10.29 -23.34
C LEU A 117 -20.50 -9.93 -23.25
N SER A 118 -20.93 -9.36 -22.12
CA SER A 118 -22.29 -8.92 -21.89
C SER A 118 -22.53 -7.51 -22.45
N THR A 119 -23.73 -7.32 -22.97
CA THR A 119 -24.23 -6.00 -23.36
C THR A 119 -24.65 -5.26 -22.08
N TYR A 120 -24.22 -4.00 -21.96
CA TYR A 120 -24.68 -3.10 -20.90
C TYR A 120 -25.38 -1.90 -21.53
N THR A 121 -26.33 -1.32 -20.80
CA THR A 121 -26.93 -0.02 -21.16
C THR A 121 -26.51 1.00 -20.13
N MET A 122 -25.95 2.13 -20.58
CA MET A 122 -25.65 3.29 -19.77
C MET A 122 -26.61 4.42 -20.14
N GLU A 123 -27.57 4.68 -19.25
CA GLU A 123 -28.42 5.86 -19.32
C GLU A 123 -27.69 7.04 -18.69
N VAL A 124 -27.63 8.18 -19.39
CA VAL A 124 -26.99 9.41 -18.91
C VAL A 124 -28.02 10.52 -18.82
N GLU A 125 -28.21 11.04 -17.61
CA GLU A 125 -29.12 12.14 -17.34
C GLU A 125 -28.40 13.31 -16.66
N GLY A 126 -28.67 14.53 -17.10
CA GLY A 126 -28.15 15.72 -16.43
C GLY A 126 -28.54 17.00 -17.14
N PHE A 127 -27.80 18.06 -16.86
CA PHE A 127 -28.01 19.38 -17.45
C PHE A 127 -26.68 19.98 -17.89
N ILE A 128 -26.73 20.76 -18.96
CA ILE A 128 -25.66 21.67 -19.38
C ILE A 128 -26.16 23.11 -19.29
N ALA A 129 -25.28 24.03 -18.90
CA ALA A 129 -25.61 25.44 -18.78
C ALA A 129 -24.62 26.35 -19.53
N PRO A 130 -24.55 26.27 -20.88
CA PRO A 130 -23.62 27.09 -21.66
C PRO A 130 -23.98 28.58 -21.58
N ARG A 131 -22.95 29.44 -21.51
CA ARG A 131 -23.08 30.90 -21.48
C ARG A 131 -23.14 31.53 -22.88
N GLN A 132 -22.65 30.79 -23.87
CA GLN A 132 -22.58 31.19 -25.27
C GLN A 132 -23.07 30.02 -26.12
N ALA A 133 -23.60 30.30 -27.31
CA ALA A 133 -23.98 29.25 -28.25
C ALA A 133 -22.75 28.44 -28.65
N GLY A 134 -22.92 27.15 -28.91
CA GLY A 134 -21.83 26.29 -29.36
C GLY A 134 -22.30 24.90 -29.74
N GLU A 135 -21.36 24.11 -30.26
CA GLU A 135 -21.59 22.73 -30.65
C GLU A 135 -21.18 21.77 -29.53
N LEU A 136 -22.12 20.96 -29.06
CA LEU A 136 -21.85 19.79 -28.23
C LEU A 136 -21.73 18.56 -29.13
N SER A 137 -20.57 17.92 -29.16
CA SER A 137 -20.34 16.67 -29.89
C SER A 137 -19.90 15.54 -28.97
N PHE A 138 -20.09 14.29 -29.38
CA PHE A 138 -19.73 13.12 -28.59
C PHE A 138 -18.79 12.20 -29.36
N LYS A 139 -17.54 12.02 -28.91
CA LYS A 139 -16.69 10.96 -29.45
C LYS A 139 -16.97 9.66 -28.72
N ILE A 140 -17.47 8.66 -29.45
CA ILE A 140 -17.78 7.33 -28.90
C ILE A 140 -16.87 6.23 -29.48
N GLY A 141 -16.71 5.15 -28.71
CA GLY A 141 -15.97 3.96 -29.14
C GLY A 141 -16.70 3.17 -30.24
N PRO A 142 -15.99 2.32 -31.01
CA PRO A 142 -16.59 1.55 -32.10
C PRO A 142 -17.61 0.51 -31.59
N ASP A 143 -17.47 0.05 -30.35
CA ASP A 143 -18.37 -0.94 -29.75
C ASP A 143 -19.51 -0.29 -28.94
N MET A 144 -19.79 0.99 -29.20
CA MET A 144 -20.83 1.76 -28.52
C MET A 144 -21.86 2.29 -29.50
N LEU A 145 -23.13 2.25 -29.09
CA LEU A 145 -24.23 2.91 -29.78
C LEU A 145 -24.79 4.00 -28.85
N LEU A 146 -24.83 5.24 -29.33
CA LEU A 146 -25.35 6.40 -28.59
C LEU A 146 -26.64 6.89 -29.25
N GLU A 147 -27.67 7.10 -28.43
CA GLU A 147 -28.94 7.70 -28.82
C GLU A 147 -29.41 8.67 -27.74
N GLY A 148 -30.28 9.62 -28.08
CA GLY A 148 -30.93 10.46 -27.09
C GLY A 148 -31.21 11.88 -27.55
N ARG A 149 -31.23 12.81 -26.59
CA ARG A 149 -31.55 14.23 -26.82
C ARG A 149 -30.78 15.15 -25.89
N VAL A 150 -30.48 16.34 -26.41
CA VAL A 150 -29.97 17.48 -25.65
C VAL A 150 -30.90 18.66 -25.90
N GLY A 151 -31.61 19.11 -24.87
CA GLY A 151 -32.70 20.07 -25.02
C GLY A 151 -33.79 19.53 -25.95
N SER A 152 -34.09 20.29 -27.01
CA SER A 152 -35.05 19.92 -28.07
C SER A 152 -34.41 19.18 -29.24
N HIS A 153 -33.11 18.95 -29.24
CA HIS A 153 -32.39 18.39 -30.37
C HIS A 153 -32.07 16.91 -30.13
N SER A 154 -32.34 16.06 -31.12
CA SER A 154 -31.99 14.64 -31.08
C SER A 154 -30.50 14.44 -31.40
N VAL A 155 -29.84 13.58 -30.63
CA VAL A 155 -28.49 13.09 -30.91
C VAL A 155 -28.66 11.79 -31.69
N GLY A 156 -28.21 11.78 -32.94
CA GLY A 156 -28.50 10.68 -33.88
C GLY A 156 -27.77 9.36 -33.57
N GLN A 157 -28.38 8.24 -34.00
CA GLN A 157 -27.80 6.90 -34.05
C GLN A 157 -26.56 6.87 -34.94
N GLY A 158 -25.37 6.76 -34.37
CA GLY A 158 -24.16 6.53 -35.15
C GLY A 158 -23.20 5.61 -34.41
N LYS A 159 -22.84 4.47 -35.01
CA LYS A 159 -21.71 3.66 -34.51
C LYS A 159 -20.39 4.38 -34.82
N GLY A 160 -19.59 4.67 -33.80
CA GLY A 160 -18.24 5.24 -33.96
C GLY A 160 -18.16 6.64 -34.57
N GLY A 161 -19.28 7.39 -34.64
CA GLY A 161 -19.34 8.76 -35.14
C GLY A 161 -19.19 9.83 -34.05
N ALA A 162 -19.02 11.09 -34.46
CA ALA A 162 -19.08 12.25 -33.56
C ALA A 162 -20.37 13.05 -33.80
N PRO A 163 -21.55 12.58 -33.33
CA PRO A 163 -22.77 13.34 -33.49
C PRO A 163 -22.64 14.67 -32.74
N GLY A 164 -22.85 15.78 -33.46
CA GLY A 164 -22.81 17.15 -32.95
C GLY A 164 -24.20 17.77 -32.94
N VAL A 165 -24.48 18.58 -31.91
CA VAL A 165 -25.72 19.33 -31.76
C VAL A 165 -25.38 20.77 -31.41
N TRP A 166 -25.99 21.71 -32.12
CA TRP A 166 -25.89 23.13 -31.79
C TRP A 166 -26.80 23.47 -30.61
N ILE A 167 -26.24 24.10 -29.59
CA ILE A 167 -26.92 24.43 -28.34
C ILE A 167 -26.82 25.93 -28.07
N GLU A 168 -27.96 26.57 -27.88
CA GLU A 168 -28.07 27.99 -27.54
C GLU A 168 -27.69 28.28 -26.07
N PRO A 169 -27.37 29.53 -25.69
CA PRO A 169 -27.16 29.90 -24.29
C PRO A 169 -28.40 29.57 -23.45
N GLY A 170 -28.21 28.94 -22.30
CA GLY A 170 -29.35 28.53 -21.48
C GLY A 170 -29.04 27.32 -20.62
N VAL A 171 -30.08 26.69 -20.08
CA VAL A 171 -29.98 25.42 -19.34
C VAL A 171 -30.72 24.37 -20.15
N HIS A 172 -30.03 23.31 -20.54
CA HIS A 172 -30.58 22.27 -21.40
C HIS A 172 -30.46 20.91 -20.72
N PRO A 173 -31.53 20.10 -20.65
CA PRO A 173 -31.45 18.72 -20.19
C PRO A 173 -30.66 17.86 -21.17
N VAL A 174 -29.91 16.90 -20.64
CA VAL A 174 -29.19 15.87 -21.37
C VAL A 174 -29.79 14.54 -20.98
N LEU A 175 -30.25 13.78 -21.97
CA LEU A 175 -30.83 12.45 -21.81
C LEU A 175 -30.27 11.57 -22.92
N LEU A 176 -29.33 10.71 -22.57
CA LEU A 176 -28.66 9.81 -23.51
C LEU A 176 -28.85 8.38 -23.07
N GLU A 177 -28.98 7.48 -24.03
CA GLU A 177 -28.92 6.04 -23.85
C GLU A 177 -27.75 5.51 -24.65
N ILE A 178 -26.89 4.75 -24.00
CA ILE A 178 -25.64 4.26 -24.57
C ILE A 178 -25.59 2.75 -24.40
N VAL A 179 -25.62 2.01 -25.49
CA VAL A 179 -25.43 0.57 -25.48
C VAL A 179 -23.94 0.27 -25.61
N LEU A 180 -23.39 -0.41 -24.61
CA LEU A 180 -22.00 -0.85 -24.51
C LEU A 180 -21.92 -2.32 -24.92
N THR A 181 -21.18 -2.60 -26.00
CA THR A 181 -20.83 -3.96 -26.44
C THR A 181 -19.31 -4.09 -26.50
N GLY A 182 -18.76 -5.30 -26.59
CA GLY A 182 -17.30 -5.47 -26.77
C GLY A 182 -16.45 -4.83 -25.65
N SER A 183 -15.27 -4.32 -26.01
CA SER A 183 -14.29 -3.79 -25.04
C SER A 183 -13.73 -2.42 -25.39
N SER A 184 -13.96 -1.92 -26.60
CA SER A 184 -13.41 -0.64 -27.09
C SER A 184 -14.30 0.54 -26.68
N TRP A 185 -14.52 0.71 -25.39
CA TRP A 185 -15.39 1.78 -24.87
C TRP A 185 -14.66 3.11 -24.80
N ARG A 186 -15.33 4.16 -25.29
CA ARG A 186 -14.91 5.56 -25.20
C ARG A 186 -16.15 6.45 -25.16
N PHE A 187 -16.21 7.39 -24.24
CA PHE A 187 -17.27 8.39 -24.14
C PHE A 187 -16.64 9.74 -23.78
N GLU A 188 -16.51 10.61 -24.78
CA GLU A 188 -15.85 11.90 -24.65
C GLU A 188 -16.76 13.01 -25.21
N PRO A 189 -17.55 13.66 -24.34
CA PRO A 189 -18.32 14.85 -24.70
C PRO A 189 -17.38 16.04 -24.92
N LEU A 190 -17.58 16.76 -26.03
CA LEU A 190 -16.79 17.89 -26.46
C LEU A 190 -17.64 19.14 -26.67
N TRP A 191 -17.19 20.28 -26.17
CA TRP A 191 -17.79 21.59 -26.44
C TRP A 191 -16.90 22.39 -27.38
N ASN A 192 -17.38 22.69 -28.59
CA ASN A 192 -16.60 23.33 -29.66
C ASN A 192 -15.25 22.62 -29.91
N GLY A 193 -15.24 21.29 -29.83
CA GLY A 193 -14.05 20.45 -29.98
C GLY A 193 -13.14 20.34 -28.75
N GLY A 194 -13.37 21.13 -27.69
CA GLY A 194 -12.66 21.06 -26.41
C GLY A 194 -13.36 20.18 -25.37
N ASP A 195 -12.68 19.88 -24.26
CA ASP A 195 -13.23 19.11 -23.14
C ASP A 195 -14.45 19.82 -22.50
N MET A 196 -15.65 19.26 -22.71
CA MET A 196 -16.90 19.87 -22.26
C MET A 196 -16.90 20.20 -20.76
N TRP A 197 -16.30 19.34 -19.92
CA TRP A 197 -16.33 19.48 -18.46
C TRP A 197 -15.55 20.71 -17.95
N ARG A 198 -14.69 21.30 -18.79
CA ARG A 198 -13.94 22.52 -18.48
C ARG A 198 -14.64 23.78 -19.00
N GLU A 199 -15.29 23.64 -20.15
CA GLU A 199 -15.88 24.77 -20.89
C GLU A 199 -17.30 25.11 -20.40
N VAL A 200 -18.10 24.09 -20.05
CA VAL A 200 -19.52 24.26 -19.74
C VAL A 200 -19.85 23.77 -18.34
N ASP A 201 -20.73 24.50 -17.65
CA ASP A 201 -21.26 24.09 -16.35
C ASP A 201 -22.21 22.90 -16.54
N THR A 202 -21.92 21.79 -15.88
CA THR A 202 -22.70 20.55 -15.94
C THR A 202 -23.20 20.18 -14.55
N THR A 203 -24.45 19.74 -14.45
CA THR A 203 -25.05 19.38 -13.15
C THR A 203 -26.00 18.20 -13.26
N VAL A 204 -26.08 17.40 -12.19
CA VAL A 204 -26.96 16.22 -12.12
C VAL A 204 -28.44 16.60 -12.04
N LYS A 205 -28.73 17.81 -11.54
CA LYS A 205 -30.07 18.39 -11.45
C LYS A 205 -30.08 19.76 -12.10
N GLN A 206 -31.27 20.27 -12.40
CA GLN A 206 -31.41 21.60 -12.99
C GLN A 206 -30.73 22.65 -12.07
N PRO A 207 -29.71 23.38 -12.57
CA PRO A 207 -28.95 24.30 -11.74
C PRO A 207 -29.79 25.52 -11.39
N ASN A 208 -29.80 25.88 -10.11
CA ASN A 208 -30.44 27.10 -9.63
C ASN A 208 -29.55 28.34 -9.89
N ARG A 209 -29.99 29.53 -9.44
CA ARG A 209 -29.19 30.76 -9.59
C ARG A 209 -27.92 30.74 -8.74
N LEU A 210 -27.97 30.15 -7.54
CA LEU A 210 -26.81 30.06 -6.64
C LEU A 210 -25.73 29.15 -7.25
N ASP A 211 -26.11 28.04 -7.87
CA ASP A 211 -25.18 27.11 -8.54
C ASP A 211 -24.34 27.83 -9.59
N ARG A 212 -25.00 28.57 -10.48
CA ARG A 212 -24.34 29.31 -11.56
C ARG A 212 -23.44 30.45 -11.06
N MET A 213 -23.79 31.05 -9.93
CA MET A 213 -23.03 32.16 -9.34
C MET A 213 -21.86 31.67 -8.48
N LEU A 214 -22.06 30.62 -7.68
CA LEU A 214 -21.17 30.27 -6.57
C LEU A 214 -20.31 29.02 -6.83
N SER A 215 -20.70 28.12 -7.73
CA SER A 215 -19.97 26.85 -7.94
C SER A 215 -18.48 27.05 -8.27
N LYS A 216 -18.18 27.83 -9.32
CA LYS A 216 -16.80 28.13 -9.73
C LYS A 216 -16.00 28.89 -8.66
N PRO A 217 -16.47 30.03 -8.11
CA PRO A 217 -15.67 30.77 -7.13
C PRO A 217 -15.49 29.98 -5.83
N LEU A 218 -16.49 29.26 -5.33
CA LEU A 218 -16.33 28.43 -4.13
C LEU A 218 -15.40 27.25 -4.37
N GLY A 219 -15.47 26.61 -5.55
CA GLY A 219 -14.51 25.58 -5.96
C GLY A 219 -13.07 26.10 -5.99
N PHE A 220 -12.86 27.30 -6.53
CA PHE A 220 -11.56 27.97 -6.52
C PHE A 220 -11.10 28.33 -5.11
N ILE A 221 -11.98 28.87 -4.26
CA ILE A 221 -11.68 29.19 -2.85
C ILE A 221 -11.23 27.94 -2.10
N VAL A 222 -11.95 26.82 -2.23
CA VAL A 222 -11.57 25.54 -1.63
C VAL A 222 -10.16 25.14 -2.08
N LEU A 223 -9.88 25.20 -3.38
CA LEU A 223 -8.58 24.85 -3.94
C LEU A 223 -7.46 25.72 -3.34
N VAL A 224 -7.63 27.05 -3.39
CA VAL A 224 -6.68 28.01 -2.82
C VAL A 224 -6.48 27.77 -1.33
N TRP A 225 -7.55 27.50 -0.58
CA TRP A 225 -7.48 27.27 0.86
C TRP A 225 -6.69 26.00 1.21
N VAL A 226 -6.90 24.92 0.46
CA VAL A 226 -6.11 23.69 0.59
C VAL A 226 -4.62 23.97 0.31
N TRP A 227 -4.31 24.68 -0.77
CA TRP A 227 -2.92 25.04 -1.11
C TRP A 227 -2.27 25.94 -0.06
N VAL A 228 -3.01 26.90 0.51
CA VAL A 228 -2.51 27.75 1.61
C VAL A 228 -2.17 26.92 2.84
N ILE A 229 -3.06 26.00 3.25
CA ILE A 229 -2.81 25.11 4.39
C ILE A 229 -1.55 24.27 4.14
N LEU A 230 -1.43 23.68 2.94
CA LEU A 230 -0.27 22.86 2.57
C LEU A 230 1.03 23.66 2.49
N ALA A 231 1.02 24.85 1.88
CA ALA A 231 2.19 25.71 1.80
C ALA A 231 2.66 26.15 3.19
N LEU A 232 1.72 26.48 4.10
CA LEU A 232 2.03 26.80 5.49
C LEU A 232 2.56 25.59 6.26
N TRP A 233 2.03 24.40 5.99
CA TRP A 233 2.51 23.15 6.58
C TRP A 233 3.94 22.86 6.15
N LEU A 234 4.21 22.87 4.84
CA LEU A 234 5.53 22.68 4.27
C LEU A 234 6.51 23.73 4.81
N ARG A 235 6.15 25.02 4.77
CA ARG A 235 6.96 26.10 5.36
C ARG A 235 7.26 25.86 6.84
N SER A 236 6.28 25.39 7.60
CA SER A 236 6.49 25.05 9.02
C SER A 236 7.44 23.88 9.18
N ALA A 237 7.36 22.86 8.33
CA ALA A 237 8.25 21.71 8.36
C ALA A 237 9.69 22.14 8.00
N PHE A 238 9.87 22.88 6.90
CA PHE A 238 11.16 23.43 6.49
C PHE A 238 11.83 24.26 7.59
N ARG A 239 11.07 25.08 8.32
CA ARG A 239 11.59 25.88 9.43
C ARG A 239 12.08 25.06 10.61
N VAL A 240 11.46 23.91 10.89
CA VAL A 240 11.83 23.03 12.01
C VAL A 240 13.07 22.22 11.67
N TYR A 241 13.16 21.71 10.45
CA TYR A 241 14.23 20.78 10.09
C TYR A 241 15.46 21.45 9.49
N ARG A 242 15.33 22.66 8.91
CA ARG A 242 16.40 23.46 8.28
C ARG A 242 17.51 22.59 7.66
N PRO A 243 17.18 21.73 6.67
CA PRO A 243 18.15 20.81 6.10
C PRO A 243 19.30 21.60 5.46
N ALA A 244 20.52 21.05 5.54
CA ALA A 244 21.66 21.60 4.82
C ALA A 244 21.37 21.59 3.30
N PRO A 245 21.93 22.53 2.51
CA PRO A 245 21.66 22.61 1.08
C PRO A 245 21.89 21.28 0.34
N ALA A 246 23.02 20.60 0.60
CA ALA A 246 23.32 19.30 -0.01
C ALA A 246 22.26 18.22 0.31
N PHE A 247 21.70 18.23 1.52
CA PHE A 247 20.63 17.31 1.91
C PHE A 247 19.36 17.61 1.11
N LEU A 248 18.98 18.88 0.98
CA LEU A 248 17.80 19.28 0.22
C LEU A 248 17.97 19.00 -1.28
N THR A 249 19.13 19.33 -1.86
CA THR A 249 19.47 19.05 -3.26
C THR A 249 19.36 17.55 -3.54
N TRP A 250 19.86 16.69 -2.65
CA TRP A 250 19.67 15.24 -2.78
C TRP A 250 18.19 14.85 -2.77
N VAL A 251 17.41 15.30 -1.79
CA VAL A 251 16.00 14.92 -1.68
C VAL A 251 15.24 15.35 -2.93
N LEU A 252 15.41 16.58 -3.40
CA LEU A 252 14.74 17.10 -4.59
C LEU A 252 15.22 16.38 -5.86
N GLY A 253 16.53 16.27 -6.05
CA GLY A 253 17.13 15.63 -7.23
C GLY A 253 16.79 14.14 -7.33
N ALA A 254 16.95 13.39 -6.23
CA ALA A 254 16.57 11.98 -6.19
C ALA A 254 15.07 11.78 -6.37
N SER A 255 14.22 12.63 -5.79
CA SER A 255 12.76 12.52 -6.00
C SER A 255 12.37 12.80 -7.44
N PHE A 256 13.00 13.79 -8.09
CA PHE A 256 12.79 14.08 -9.51
C PHE A 256 13.24 12.93 -10.41
N VAL A 257 14.46 12.42 -10.21
CA VAL A 257 14.98 11.27 -10.98
C VAL A 257 14.12 10.03 -10.79
N MET A 258 13.75 9.73 -9.55
CA MET A 258 12.88 8.59 -9.22
C MET A 258 11.47 8.76 -9.81
N ALA A 259 10.90 9.97 -9.80
CA ALA A 259 9.63 10.24 -10.47
C ALA A 259 9.75 10.07 -12.00
N LEU A 260 10.82 10.57 -12.62
CA LEU A 260 11.05 10.42 -14.06
C LEU A 260 11.14 8.94 -14.45
N ILE A 261 11.89 8.13 -13.69
CA ILE A 261 11.99 6.69 -13.92
C ILE A 261 10.63 6.00 -13.72
N GLY A 262 9.88 6.36 -12.68
CA GLY A 262 8.54 5.82 -12.45
C GLY A 262 7.57 6.15 -13.59
N TRP A 263 7.59 7.39 -14.09
CA TRP A 263 6.78 7.81 -15.24
C TRP A 263 7.17 7.06 -16.52
N MET A 264 8.49 6.92 -16.78
CA MET A 264 9.01 6.17 -17.92
C MET A 264 8.61 4.70 -17.86
N GLU A 265 8.56 4.08 -16.68
CA GLU A 265 8.12 2.69 -16.54
C GLU A 265 6.70 2.48 -17.06
N THR A 266 5.79 3.41 -16.79
CA THR A 266 4.40 3.31 -17.21
C THR A 266 4.23 3.53 -18.72
N HIS A 267 5.06 4.39 -19.32
CA HIS A 267 4.94 4.77 -20.74
C HIS A 267 5.86 3.98 -21.69
N SER A 268 6.87 3.27 -21.17
CA SER A 268 7.80 2.52 -22.01
C SER A 268 7.18 1.20 -22.47
N VAL A 269 6.85 1.12 -23.76
CA VAL A 269 6.48 -0.12 -24.45
C VAL A 269 7.75 -0.94 -24.67
N GLY A 270 8.25 -1.61 -23.63
CA GLY A 270 9.45 -2.44 -23.72
C GLY A 270 9.82 -3.11 -22.41
N SER A 271 10.33 -4.34 -22.48
CA SER A 271 10.72 -5.23 -21.38
C SER A 271 11.98 -4.77 -20.62
N VAL A 272 12.17 -3.46 -20.44
CA VAL A 272 13.36 -2.96 -19.77
C VAL A 272 13.20 -3.15 -18.27
N HIS A 273 13.97 -4.07 -17.68
CA HIS A 273 14.05 -4.25 -16.21
C HIS A 273 14.71 -3.06 -15.47
N LEU A 274 15.18 -2.05 -16.20
CA LEU A 274 15.92 -0.90 -15.69
C LEU A 274 15.19 -0.10 -14.60
N PRO A 275 13.85 0.11 -14.64
CA PRO A 275 13.14 0.83 -13.58
C PRO A 275 13.25 0.17 -12.21
N ARG A 276 13.37 -1.17 -12.15
CA ARG A 276 13.53 -1.89 -10.88
C ARG A 276 14.89 -1.63 -10.24
N LEU A 277 15.94 -1.46 -11.06
CA LEU A 277 17.28 -1.18 -10.57
C LEU A 277 17.45 0.28 -10.09
N ALA A 278 16.52 1.18 -10.45
CA ALA A 278 16.53 2.58 -10.03
C ALA A 278 16.60 2.75 -8.51
N ILE A 279 16.02 1.82 -7.75
CA ILE A 279 16.08 1.84 -6.29
C ILE A 279 17.52 1.83 -5.75
N LEU A 280 18.46 1.22 -6.48
CA LEU A 280 19.88 1.20 -6.10
C LEU A 280 20.53 2.57 -6.21
N LEU A 281 20.01 3.48 -7.03
CA LEU A 281 20.50 4.87 -7.11
C LEU A 281 20.34 5.57 -5.75
N LEU A 282 19.37 5.15 -4.93
CA LEU A 282 19.17 5.70 -3.59
C LEU A 282 20.34 5.38 -2.63
N LEU A 283 21.24 4.44 -2.96
CA LEU A 283 22.49 4.23 -2.23
C LEU A 283 23.39 5.48 -2.23
N GLY A 284 23.23 6.40 -3.20
CA GLY A 284 23.92 7.68 -3.20
C GLY A 284 23.68 8.52 -1.94
N CYS A 285 22.59 8.27 -1.20
CA CYS A 285 22.30 8.96 0.07
C CYS A 285 23.38 8.72 1.14
N LEU A 286 24.17 7.64 1.04
CA LEU A 286 25.28 7.33 1.95
C LEU A 286 26.43 8.35 1.88
N GLY A 287 26.56 9.04 0.74
CA GLY A 287 27.50 10.13 0.52
C GLY A 287 27.02 11.48 1.05
N ILE A 288 25.73 11.61 1.37
CA ILE A 288 25.14 12.91 1.74
C ILE A 288 25.41 13.22 3.22
N PRO A 289 26.02 14.38 3.54
CA PRO A 289 26.26 14.78 4.91
C PRO A 289 24.93 15.13 5.61
N ALA A 290 24.51 14.27 6.54
CA ALA A 290 23.36 14.54 7.40
C ALA A 290 23.81 15.19 8.71
N ALA A 291 23.26 16.36 9.03
CA ALA A 291 23.42 17.02 10.33
C ALA A 291 22.92 16.12 11.47
N LEU A 292 23.53 16.20 12.66
CA LEU A 292 23.17 15.35 13.81
C LEU A 292 21.65 15.30 14.10
N PRO A 293 20.90 16.41 14.06
CA PRO A 293 19.45 16.37 14.30
C PRO A 293 18.66 15.55 13.27
N LEU A 294 19.20 15.39 12.05
CA LEU A 294 18.58 14.63 10.96
C LEU A 294 19.08 13.18 10.89
N ARG A 295 20.03 12.77 11.73
CA ARG A 295 20.49 11.38 11.81
C ARG A 295 19.48 10.52 12.58
N ASN A 296 18.22 10.48 12.12
CA ASN A 296 17.11 9.76 12.73
C ASN A 296 16.16 9.18 11.66
N LEU A 297 15.06 8.58 12.11
CA LEU A 297 14.09 7.92 11.21
C LEU A 297 13.47 8.91 10.21
N ARG A 298 13.22 10.15 10.64
CA ARG A 298 12.65 11.20 9.78
C ARG A 298 13.64 11.63 8.71
N GLY A 299 14.92 11.79 9.05
CA GLY A 299 15.94 12.10 8.05
C GLY A 299 16.16 10.95 7.05
N ALA A 300 16.09 9.70 7.51
CA ALA A 300 16.14 8.53 6.61
C ALA A 300 14.94 8.47 5.66
N PHE A 301 13.74 8.77 6.17
CA PHE A 301 12.56 8.92 5.34
C PHE A 301 12.68 10.05 4.31
N LEU A 302 13.26 11.21 4.67
CA LEU A 302 13.50 12.26 3.67
C LEU A 302 14.49 11.80 2.60
N LEU A 303 15.61 11.18 3.00
CA LEU A 303 16.69 10.80 2.08
C LEU A 303 16.30 9.68 1.11
N VAL A 304 15.42 8.75 1.53
CA VAL A 304 15.07 7.56 0.74
C VAL A 304 13.57 7.39 0.57
N GLY A 305 12.79 7.60 1.63
CA GLY A 305 11.33 7.45 1.62
C GLY A 305 10.63 8.42 0.67
N VAL A 306 10.95 9.72 0.71
CA VAL A 306 10.36 10.70 -0.21
C VAL A 306 10.67 10.37 -1.68
N PRO A 307 11.94 10.11 -2.07
CA PRO A 307 12.23 9.64 -3.43
C PRO A 307 11.48 8.36 -3.84
N TRP A 308 11.36 7.37 -2.94
CA TRP A 308 10.60 6.14 -3.19
C TRP A 308 9.10 6.40 -3.43
N LEU A 309 8.50 7.28 -2.63
CA LEU A 309 7.10 7.65 -2.81
C LEU A 309 6.90 8.49 -4.09
N SER A 310 7.86 9.32 -4.48
CA SER A 310 7.83 10.03 -5.77
C SER A 310 7.86 9.09 -6.97
N PHE A 311 8.68 8.04 -6.92
CA PHE A 311 8.64 6.96 -7.92
C PHE A 311 7.26 6.29 -7.99
N SER A 312 6.71 5.94 -6.82
CA SER A 312 5.40 5.27 -6.74
C SER A 312 4.27 6.16 -7.28
N VAL A 313 4.29 7.45 -6.94
CA VAL A 313 3.33 8.44 -7.47
C VAL A 313 3.41 8.51 -8.99
N ALA A 314 4.60 8.72 -9.54
CA ALA A 314 4.78 8.87 -10.97
C ALA A 314 4.37 7.61 -11.76
N ARG A 315 4.74 6.43 -11.24
CA ARG A 315 4.34 5.12 -11.80
C ARG A 315 2.83 4.92 -11.83
N SER A 316 2.12 5.53 -10.88
CA SER A 316 0.68 5.34 -10.67
C SER A 316 -0.23 6.30 -11.43
N LEU A 317 0.33 7.32 -12.11
CA LEU A 317 -0.48 8.42 -12.66
C LEU A 317 -1.56 7.93 -13.63
N ASP A 318 -1.26 6.90 -14.43
CA ASP A 318 -2.21 6.35 -15.40
C ASP A 318 -3.30 5.47 -14.77
N LEU A 319 -3.16 5.10 -13.49
CA LEU A 319 -4.20 4.40 -12.72
C LEU A 319 -5.20 5.37 -12.08
N ILE A 320 -4.90 6.67 -12.05
CA ILE A 320 -5.77 7.65 -11.41
C ILE A 320 -7.05 7.79 -12.25
N GLY A 321 -8.18 7.49 -11.61
CA GLY A 321 -9.46 7.47 -12.29
C GLY A 321 -9.70 6.25 -13.18
N LYS A 322 -8.85 5.23 -13.11
CA LYS A 322 -9.01 3.98 -13.85
C LYS A 322 -9.07 2.78 -12.93
N VAL A 323 -9.95 1.84 -13.24
CA VAL A 323 -10.03 0.55 -12.57
C VAL A 323 -9.02 -0.42 -13.19
N SER A 324 -8.38 -1.24 -12.36
CA SER A 324 -7.59 -2.38 -12.84
C SER A 324 -8.48 -3.59 -13.08
N PHE A 325 -8.31 -4.25 -14.22
CA PHE A 325 -8.98 -5.52 -14.50
C PHE A 325 -8.24 -6.68 -13.83
N TYR A 326 -8.95 -7.39 -12.97
CA TYR A 326 -8.39 -8.48 -12.17
C TYR A 326 -8.84 -9.83 -12.74
N PRO A 327 -7.92 -10.74 -13.09
CA PRO A 327 -8.32 -12.06 -13.56
C PRO A 327 -9.09 -12.84 -12.48
N SER A 328 -10.19 -13.48 -12.89
CA SER A 328 -10.92 -14.40 -12.03
C SER A 328 -10.01 -15.53 -11.56
N GLY A 329 -10.14 -15.91 -10.28
CA GLY A 329 -9.34 -16.96 -9.64
C GLY A 329 -8.07 -16.47 -8.94
N ASP A 330 -7.68 -15.20 -9.14
CA ASP A 330 -6.61 -14.58 -8.36
C ASP A 330 -7.12 -14.04 -7.01
N ASP A 331 -6.24 -13.95 -6.02
CA ASP A 331 -6.60 -13.47 -4.68
C ASP A 331 -7.11 -12.03 -4.65
N TRP A 332 -6.52 -11.16 -5.46
CA TRP A 332 -6.91 -9.75 -5.54
C TRP A 332 -8.33 -9.57 -6.09
N PHE A 333 -8.75 -10.41 -7.04
CA PHE A 333 -10.13 -10.44 -7.52
C PHE A 333 -11.10 -10.75 -6.38
N ALA A 334 -10.79 -11.79 -5.60
CA ALA A 334 -11.63 -12.17 -4.46
C ALA A 334 -11.72 -11.05 -3.41
N PHE A 335 -10.62 -10.34 -3.14
CA PHE A 335 -10.63 -9.21 -2.22
C PHE A 335 -11.50 -8.06 -2.72
N GLN A 336 -11.43 -7.72 -4.00
CA GLN A 336 -12.27 -6.68 -4.63
C GLN A 336 -13.75 -7.05 -4.58
N TRP A 337 -14.06 -8.30 -4.94
CA TRP A 337 -15.41 -8.83 -4.90
C TRP A 337 -16.03 -8.74 -3.50
N PHE A 338 -15.32 -9.24 -2.49
CA PHE A 338 -15.85 -9.20 -1.13
C PHE A 338 -15.88 -7.78 -0.56
N ALA A 339 -14.92 -6.92 -0.93
CA ALA A 339 -14.98 -5.50 -0.59
C ALA A 339 -16.27 -4.86 -1.09
N HIS A 340 -16.64 -5.13 -2.34
CA HIS A 340 -17.90 -4.65 -2.88
C HIS A 340 -19.11 -5.14 -2.06
N GLN A 341 -19.20 -6.45 -1.77
CA GLN A 341 -20.30 -6.98 -0.97
C GLN A 341 -20.37 -6.34 0.44
N ILE A 342 -19.23 -6.06 1.07
CA ILE A 342 -19.18 -5.41 2.38
C ILE A 342 -19.75 -3.99 2.28
N PHE A 343 -19.24 -3.17 1.36
CA PHE A 343 -19.55 -1.74 1.32
C PHE A 343 -20.85 -1.42 0.60
N MET A 344 -21.15 -2.11 -0.50
CA MET A 344 -22.29 -1.82 -1.37
C MET A 344 -23.53 -2.66 -1.06
N GLU A 345 -23.36 -3.86 -0.49
CA GLU A 345 -24.48 -4.73 -0.07
C GLU A 345 -24.69 -4.75 1.45
N GLY A 346 -23.79 -4.13 2.23
CA GLY A 346 -23.92 -4.03 3.68
C GLY A 346 -23.56 -5.30 4.45
N ARG A 347 -22.82 -6.23 3.84
CA ARG A 347 -22.39 -7.49 4.48
C ARG A 347 -21.20 -7.30 5.43
N TRP A 348 -21.32 -6.38 6.38
CA TRP A 348 -20.21 -5.90 7.22
C TRP A 348 -19.65 -6.94 8.19
N LEU A 349 -20.49 -7.68 8.92
CA LEU A 349 -20.01 -8.71 9.87
C LEU A 349 -19.71 -10.04 9.15
N GLU A 350 -20.47 -10.32 8.09
CA GLU A 350 -20.27 -11.50 7.25
C GLU A 350 -18.98 -11.36 6.42
N GLY A 351 -18.56 -10.15 6.03
CA GLY A 351 -17.30 -10.01 5.31
C GLY A 351 -17.30 -10.64 3.92
N GLY A 352 -18.49 -10.80 3.34
CA GLY A 352 -18.73 -11.41 2.03
C GLY A 352 -18.84 -12.94 2.01
N GLU A 353 -18.55 -13.64 3.12
CA GLU A 353 -18.77 -15.08 3.21
C GLU A 353 -18.96 -15.54 4.68
N PRO A 354 -19.86 -16.51 4.96
CA PRO A 354 -20.09 -16.98 6.33
C PRO A 354 -18.85 -17.67 6.92
N VAL A 355 -18.05 -18.34 6.09
CA VAL A 355 -16.84 -19.07 6.50
C VAL A 355 -15.63 -18.50 5.77
N PHE A 356 -14.67 -17.96 6.51
CA PHE A 356 -13.49 -17.35 5.91
C PHE A 356 -12.49 -18.40 5.40
N GLN A 357 -12.36 -18.52 4.08
CA GLN A 357 -11.33 -19.37 3.47
C GLN A 357 -9.93 -18.77 3.67
N VAL A 358 -9.84 -17.44 3.59
CA VAL A 358 -8.66 -16.62 3.82
C VAL A 358 -8.95 -15.53 4.84
N GLN A 359 -7.92 -15.02 5.51
CA GLN A 359 -8.11 -13.97 6.51
C GLN A 359 -8.71 -12.69 5.89
N PRO A 360 -9.69 -12.06 6.55
CA PRO A 360 -10.69 -11.30 5.85
C PRO A 360 -10.34 -9.80 5.77
N LEU A 361 -9.54 -9.24 6.70
CA LEU A 361 -9.41 -7.79 6.90
C LEU A 361 -9.05 -7.01 5.64
N TYR A 362 -8.26 -7.60 4.74
CA TYR A 362 -7.82 -6.92 3.54
C TYR A 362 -9.00 -6.49 2.63
N ARG A 363 -10.13 -7.20 2.68
CA ARG A 363 -11.38 -6.83 1.99
C ARG A 363 -11.92 -5.47 2.45
N TRP A 364 -11.80 -5.17 3.75
CA TRP A 364 -12.19 -3.87 4.31
C TRP A 364 -11.18 -2.80 3.93
N VAL A 365 -9.89 -3.13 3.90
CA VAL A 365 -8.84 -2.20 3.46
C VAL A 365 -9.09 -1.79 2.01
N VAL A 366 -9.34 -2.75 1.12
CA VAL A 366 -9.66 -2.49 -0.30
C VAL A 366 -10.90 -1.61 -0.43
N GLY A 367 -12.00 -1.94 0.25
CA GLY A 367 -13.21 -1.11 0.19
C GLY A 367 -12.99 0.30 0.74
N LEU A 368 -12.19 0.47 1.80
CA LEU A 368 -11.81 1.79 2.31
C LEU A 368 -10.95 2.56 1.31
N LEU A 369 -10.05 1.90 0.58
CA LEU A 369 -9.27 2.53 -0.48
C LEU A 369 -10.20 3.03 -1.58
N HIS A 370 -11.17 2.23 -2.02
CA HIS A 370 -12.15 2.66 -3.00
C HIS A 370 -13.11 3.75 -2.49
N LEU A 371 -13.46 3.79 -1.20
CA LEU A 371 -14.18 4.94 -0.64
C LEU A 371 -13.39 6.25 -0.75
N VAL A 372 -12.06 6.19 -0.70
CA VAL A 372 -11.19 7.36 -0.83
C VAL A 372 -10.95 7.68 -2.31
N PHE A 373 -10.59 6.69 -3.12
CA PHE A 373 -10.12 6.90 -4.49
C PHE A 373 -11.19 6.65 -5.58
N GLY A 374 -12.43 6.35 -5.21
CA GLY A 374 -13.50 5.98 -6.14
C GLY A 374 -13.16 4.69 -6.90
N ASP A 375 -13.47 4.64 -8.19
CA ASP A 375 -13.16 3.49 -9.05
C ASP A 375 -11.65 3.33 -9.37
N SER A 376 -10.78 4.20 -8.84
CA SER A 376 -9.35 4.17 -9.13
C SER A 376 -8.61 3.13 -8.29
N SER A 377 -7.83 2.26 -8.95
CA SER A 377 -6.93 1.29 -8.29
C SER A 377 -5.59 1.90 -7.82
N VAL A 378 -5.48 3.23 -7.76
CA VAL A 378 -4.26 3.91 -7.30
C VAL A 378 -4.02 3.71 -5.80
N GLY A 379 -5.10 3.52 -5.04
CA GLY A 379 -5.06 3.40 -3.58
C GLY A 379 -4.24 2.21 -3.11
N GLU A 380 -4.34 1.08 -3.79
CA GLU A 380 -3.63 -0.16 -3.49
C GLU A 380 -2.13 0.00 -3.71
N LEU A 381 -1.73 0.64 -4.82
CA LEU A 381 -0.33 0.93 -5.09
C LEU A 381 0.26 1.87 -4.04
N TYR A 382 -0.51 2.89 -3.64
CA TYR A 382 -0.07 3.82 -2.60
C TYR A 382 0.08 3.15 -1.24
N TRP A 383 -0.92 2.35 -0.88
CA TRP A 383 -0.91 1.58 0.36
C TRP A 383 0.27 0.61 0.42
N ASP A 384 0.50 -0.15 -0.65
CA ASP A 384 1.62 -1.09 -0.72
C ASP A 384 2.97 -0.36 -0.65
N SER A 385 3.15 0.73 -1.40
CA SER A 385 4.39 1.52 -1.36
C SER A 385 4.68 2.10 0.02
N ILE A 386 3.65 2.53 0.77
CA ILE A 386 3.79 2.98 2.16
C ILE A 386 4.14 1.79 3.07
N GLY A 387 3.49 0.64 2.88
CA GLY A 387 3.78 -0.59 3.63
C GLY A 387 5.23 -1.06 3.50
N LEU A 388 5.74 -1.12 2.27
CA LEU A 388 7.15 -1.45 1.98
C LEU A 388 8.12 -0.44 2.61
N LEU A 389 7.74 0.84 2.65
CA LEU A 389 8.56 1.87 3.29
C LEU A 389 8.56 1.73 4.82
N ILE A 390 7.43 1.45 5.46
CA ILE A 390 7.34 1.16 6.90
C ILE A 390 8.28 0.00 7.26
N MET A 391 8.20 -1.07 6.49
CA MET A 391 9.06 -2.25 6.61
C MET A 391 10.55 -1.89 6.50
N SER A 392 10.94 -1.15 5.47
CA SER A 392 12.34 -0.76 5.25
C SER A 392 12.86 0.23 6.30
N LEU A 393 11.99 1.09 6.83
CA LEU A 393 12.29 1.98 7.95
C LEU A 393 12.51 1.20 9.26
N PHE A 394 11.86 0.05 9.44
CA PHE A 394 12.15 -0.83 10.59
C PHE A 394 13.57 -1.38 10.47
N ALA A 395 13.98 -1.86 9.29
CA ALA A 395 15.34 -2.33 9.06
C ALA A 395 16.37 -1.23 9.35
N PHE A 396 16.12 -0.01 8.85
CA PHE A 396 16.90 1.17 9.22
C PHE A 396 16.98 1.35 10.74
N HIS A 397 15.85 1.30 11.45
CA HIS A 397 15.80 1.57 12.88
C HIS A 397 16.67 0.61 13.69
N VAL A 398 16.58 -0.69 13.38
CA VAL A 398 17.38 -1.74 14.01
C VAL A 398 18.86 -1.52 13.74
N VAL A 399 19.24 -1.42 12.47
CA VAL A 399 20.66 -1.30 12.08
C VAL A 399 21.26 0.02 12.54
N LYS A 400 20.50 1.11 12.51
CA LYS A 400 20.96 2.41 13.04
C LYS A 400 21.33 2.32 14.50
N LYS A 401 20.52 1.63 15.31
CA LYS A 401 20.77 1.45 16.74
C LYS A 401 21.99 0.57 17.01
N PHE A 402 22.28 -0.38 16.11
CA PHE A 402 23.36 -1.34 16.26
C PHE A 402 24.71 -0.85 15.67
N SER A 403 24.70 -0.37 14.42
CA SER A 403 25.90 -0.01 13.64
C SER A 403 25.99 1.47 13.26
N GLY A 404 24.98 2.29 13.57
CA GLY A 404 24.96 3.72 13.27
C GLY A 404 24.23 4.11 11.97
N PHE A 405 24.19 5.41 11.70
CA PHE A 405 23.27 6.00 10.70
C PHE A 405 23.47 5.53 9.26
N LYS A 406 24.71 5.50 8.76
CA LYS A 406 25.00 5.10 7.36
C LYS A 406 24.69 3.62 7.10
N PRO A 407 25.13 2.65 7.92
CA PRO A 407 24.67 1.26 7.79
C PRO A 407 23.15 1.14 7.90
N GLY A 408 22.50 1.96 8.72
CA GLY A 408 21.04 2.06 8.77
C GLY A 408 20.43 2.45 7.42
N LEU A 409 20.94 3.51 6.78
CA LEU A 409 20.49 3.93 5.45
C LEU A 409 20.72 2.84 4.40
N PHE A 410 21.86 2.16 4.46
CA PHE A 410 22.15 1.03 3.60
C PHE A 410 21.09 -0.07 3.78
N ALA A 411 20.80 -0.46 5.03
CA ALA A 411 19.76 -1.44 5.35
C ALA A 411 18.38 -1.05 4.81
N LEU A 412 18.02 0.23 4.89
CA LEU A 412 16.78 0.76 4.32
C LEU A 412 16.72 0.51 2.81
N VAL A 413 17.73 0.97 2.07
CA VAL A 413 17.77 0.90 0.61
C VAL A 413 17.81 -0.56 0.14
N VAL A 414 18.65 -1.41 0.75
CA VAL A 414 18.73 -2.82 0.33
C VAL A 414 17.45 -3.60 0.67
N THR A 415 16.72 -3.23 1.72
CA THR A 415 15.41 -3.83 2.02
C THR A 415 14.39 -3.47 0.94
N LEU A 416 14.30 -2.20 0.54
CA LEU A 416 13.47 -1.79 -0.61
C LEU A 416 13.92 -2.50 -1.89
N ALA A 417 15.23 -2.59 -2.13
CA ALA A 417 15.78 -3.27 -3.29
C ALA A 417 15.40 -4.76 -3.32
N THR A 418 15.39 -5.46 -2.18
CA THR A 418 14.93 -6.85 -2.10
C THR A 418 13.47 -6.99 -2.55
N PHE A 419 12.58 -6.05 -2.19
CA PHE A 419 11.20 -6.06 -2.66
C PHE A 419 11.08 -5.75 -4.16
N VAL A 420 11.79 -4.72 -4.62
CA VAL A 420 11.61 -4.13 -5.96
C VAL A 420 12.33 -4.92 -7.06
N ILE A 421 13.52 -5.44 -6.77
CA ILE A 421 14.31 -6.24 -7.73
C ILE A 421 13.86 -7.71 -7.66
N GLY A 422 13.42 -8.14 -6.48
CA GLY A 422 12.93 -9.49 -6.22
C GLY A 422 11.56 -9.81 -6.85
N PRO A 423 11.07 -11.04 -6.66
CA PRO A 423 9.80 -11.47 -7.23
C PRO A 423 8.57 -10.76 -6.63
N VAL A 424 8.70 -10.14 -5.45
CA VAL A 424 7.64 -9.36 -4.80
C VAL A 424 7.16 -8.20 -5.69
N TRP A 425 8.01 -7.68 -6.59
CA TRP A 425 7.64 -6.63 -7.54
C TRP A 425 6.32 -6.88 -8.27
N ALA A 426 6.07 -8.13 -8.68
CA ALA A 426 4.90 -8.49 -9.46
C ALA A 426 3.57 -8.31 -8.70
N VAL A 427 3.61 -8.22 -7.36
CA VAL A 427 2.41 -8.09 -6.52
C VAL A 427 2.21 -6.68 -5.95
N ILE A 428 3.18 -5.78 -6.10
CA ILE A 428 3.06 -4.40 -5.60
C ILE A 428 1.99 -3.64 -6.39
N GLY A 429 0.99 -3.13 -5.67
CA GLY A 429 -0.15 -2.40 -6.23
C GLY A 429 -1.21 -3.28 -6.88
N ARG A 430 -1.11 -4.61 -6.76
CA ARG A 430 -2.17 -5.53 -7.22
C ARG A 430 -3.24 -5.78 -6.18
N GLY A 431 -3.04 -5.33 -4.95
CA GLY A 431 -4.00 -5.50 -3.88
C GLY A 431 -3.83 -6.85 -3.17
N LEU A 432 -2.65 -7.09 -2.59
CA LEU A 432 -2.33 -8.34 -1.90
C LEU A 432 -2.27 -8.12 -0.37
N ALA A 433 -2.97 -8.97 0.38
CA ALA A 433 -3.03 -8.88 1.84
C ALA A 433 -1.65 -8.93 2.54
N ASP A 434 -0.64 -9.55 1.94
CA ASP A 434 0.68 -9.77 2.53
C ASP A 434 1.40 -8.48 2.92
N ILE A 435 1.45 -7.51 2.02
CA ILE A 435 2.16 -6.24 2.23
C ILE A 435 1.46 -5.47 3.36
N SER A 436 0.13 -5.46 3.36
CA SER A 436 -0.70 -4.84 4.39
C SER A 436 -0.50 -5.48 5.77
N GLY A 437 -0.57 -6.81 5.84
CA GLY A 437 -0.42 -7.56 7.08
C GLY A 437 0.98 -7.37 7.66
N ALA A 438 2.01 -7.39 6.81
CA ALA A 438 3.39 -7.14 7.22
C ALA A 438 3.56 -5.68 7.69
N ALA A 439 3.01 -4.70 6.96
CA ALA A 439 3.06 -3.29 7.36
C ALA A 439 2.42 -3.07 8.74
N PHE A 440 1.26 -3.66 9.02
CA PHE A 440 0.64 -3.61 10.35
C PHE A 440 1.54 -4.24 11.41
N ALA A 441 2.13 -5.40 11.15
CA ALA A 441 3.05 -6.04 12.09
C ALA A 441 4.26 -5.14 12.40
N TYR A 442 4.85 -4.49 11.40
CA TYR A 442 5.98 -3.58 11.61
C TYR A 442 5.57 -2.24 12.24
N LEU A 443 4.34 -1.77 12.06
CA LEU A 443 3.77 -0.69 12.89
C LEU A 443 3.66 -1.13 14.36
N ALA A 444 3.23 -2.36 14.63
CA ALA A 444 3.24 -2.92 15.98
C ALA A 444 4.65 -2.93 16.58
N CYS A 445 5.65 -3.36 15.81
CA CYS A 445 7.07 -3.29 16.21
C CYS A 445 7.48 -1.87 16.61
N PHE A 446 7.16 -0.85 15.80
CA PHE A 446 7.51 0.55 16.12
C PHE A 446 6.84 1.05 17.39
N TRP A 447 5.56 0.76 17.58
CA TRP A 447 4.82 1.16 18.77
C TRP A 447 5.34 0.45 20.02
N LEU A 448 5.66 -0.85 19.93
CA LEU A 448 6.22 -1.59 21.04
C LEU A 448 7.61 -1.07 21.42
N LEU A 449 8.48 -0.85 20.42
CA LEU A 449 9.81 -0.23 20.59
C LEU A 449 9.74 1.13 21.29
N ARG A 450 8.71 1.92 21.00
CA ARG A 450 8.47 3.25 21.62
C ARG A 450 7.88 3.16 23.02
N SER A 451 6.92 2.25 23.22
CA SER A 451 6.13 2.10 24.47
C SER A 451 6.94 1.63 25.67
N ARG A 452 8.18 1.15 25.46
CA ARG A 452 9.17 0.84 26.53
C ARG A 452 9.37 1.98 27.54
N LEU A 453 9.01 3.20 27.17
CA LEU A 453 8.99 4.38 28.04
C LEU A 453 7.78 4.43 29.00
N ARG A 454 7.16 3.27 29.29
CA ARG A 454 5.96 3.12 30.14
C ARG A 454 4.74 3.87 29.62
N ASP A 455 4.58 3.97 28.29
CA ASP A 455 3.39 4.55 27.67
C ASP A 455 2.38 3.45 27.33
N PRO A 456 1.30 3.26 28.12
CA PRO A 456 0.31 2.22 27.86
C PRO A 456 -0.40 2.41 26.53
N ARG A 457 -0.52 3.66 26.03
CA ARG A 457 -1.17 3.94 24.74
C ARG A 457 -0.37 3.33 23.59
N GLY A 458 0.96 3.37 23.68
CA GLY A 458 1.83 2.73 22.70
C GLY A 458 1.65 1.21 22.66
N VAL A 459 1.48 0.57 23.83
CA VAL A 459 1.23 -0.89 23.91
C VAL A 459 -0.13 -1.25 23.31
N VAL A 460 -1.18 -0.47 23.63
CA VAL A 460 -2.52 -0.67 23.06
C VAL A 460 -2.50 -0.53 21.55
N LEU A 461 -1.83 0.49 21.01
CA LEU A 461 -1.66 0.65 19.57
C LEU A 461 -0.86 -0.49 18.96
N ALA A 462 0.18 -0.99 19.63
CA ALA A 462 0.94 -2.15 19.17
C ALA A 462 0.05 -3.40 19.10
N GLY A 463 -0.72 -3.69 20.14
CA GLY A 463 -1.67 -4.81 20.17
C GLY A 463 -2.76 -4.68 19.10
N PHE A 464 -3.30 -3.47 18.90
CA PHE A 464 -4.25 -3.19 17.82
C PHE A 464 -3.66 -3.53 16.44
N PHE A 465 -2.47 -3.02 16.12
CA PHE A 465 -1.82 -3.33 14.84
C PHE A 465 -1.43 -4.81 14.70
N ALA A 466 -1.07 -5.48 15.80
CA ALA A 466 -0.82 -6.93 15.80
C ALA A 466 -2.09 -7.73 15.47
N VAL A 467 -3.24 -7.35 16.03
CA VAL A 467 -4.54 -7.94 15.69
C VAL A 467 -4.90 -7.68 14.23
N LEU A 468 -4.67 -6.47 13.71
CA LEU A 468 -4.89 -6.18 12.29
C LEU A 468 -3.97 -7.03 11.39
N ALA A 469 -2.70 -7.21 11.76
CA ALA A 469 -1.78 -8.08 11.03
C ALA A 469 -2.26 -9.53 10.98
N PHE A 470 -2.78 -10.05 12.11
CA PHE A 470 -3.41 -11.37 12.21
C PHE A 470 -4.69 -11.48 11.37
N TYR A 471 -5.61 -10.52 11.46
CA TYR A 471 -6.85 -10.51 10.66
C TYR A 471 -6.60 -10.30 9.17
N THR A 472 -5.41 -9.83 8.79
CA THR A 472 -5.00 -9.76 7.39
C THR A 472 -4.44 -11.10 6.91
N ARG A 473 -3.75 -11.85 7.79
CA ARG A 473 -2.99 -13.04 7.45
C ARG A 473 -2.86 -14.00 8.63
N LEU A 474 -3.36 -15.21 8.46
CA LEU A 474 -3.39 -16.22 9.52
C LEU A 474 -1.96 -16.65 9.89
N ASN A 475 -1.09 -16.72 8.89
CA ASN A 475 0.33 -17.04 9.05
C ASN A 475 1.11 -16.00 9.86
N HIS A 476 0.52 -14.84 10.14
CA HIS A 476 1.13 -13.84 11.02
C HIS A 476 0.89 -14.12 12.50
N LEU A 477 0.04 -15.07 12.91
CA LEU A 477 -0.22 -15.30 14.34
C LEU A 477 1.06 -15.61 15.16
N PRO A 478 1.92 -16.58 14.78
CA PRO A 478 3.16 -16.82 15.51
C PRO A 478 4.12 -15.62 15.45
N PHE A 479 4.11 -14.91 14.31
CA PHE A 479 4.93 -13.74 14.08
C PHE A 479 4.54 -12.58 15.01
N VAL A 480 3.25 -12.28 15.17
CA VAL A 480 2.80 -11.18 16.05
C VAL A 480 2.96 -11.51 17.53
N ILE A 481 2.88 -12.78 17.92
CA ILE A 481 3.27 -13.21 19.28
C ILE A 481 4.77 -12.98 19.49
N ALA A 482 5.61 -13.37 18.52
CA ALA A 482 7.05 -13.15 18.59
C ALA A 482 7.43 -11.66 18.67
N ILE A 483 6.62 -10.75 18.10
CA ILE A 483 6.83 -9.29 18.24
C ILE A 483 6.79 -8.83 19.70
N GLY A 484 6.06 -9.51 20.58
CA GLY A 484 5.98 -9.19 22.02
C GLY A 484 7.35 -9.09 22.70
N VAL A 485 8.36 -9.83 22.22
CA VAL A 485 9.74 -9.76 22.74
C VAL A 485 10.43 -8.42 22.47
N LEU A 486 9.91 -7.59 21.57
CA LEU A 486 10.37 -6.22 21.38
C LEU A 486 9.97 -5.30 22.54
N VAL A 487 9.44 -5.81 23.66
CA VAL A 487 9.51 -5.10 24.94
C VAL A 487 10.97 -4.99 25.43
N TRP A 488 11.87 -5.91 25.07
CA TRP A 488 13.28 -5.88 25.48
C TRP A 488 14.15 -4.90 24.70
N PRO A 489 15.06 -4.13 25.33
CA PRO A 489 15.96 -3.20 24.63
C PRO A 489 16.66 -3.80 23.40
N LEU A 490 16.77 -3.03 22.31
CA LEU A 490 17.50 -3.48 21.10
C LEU A 490 19.01 -3.70 21.38
N SER A 491 19.51 -3.19 22.49
CA SER A 491 20.88 -3.40 22.95
C SER A 491 21.10 -4.75 23.66
N VAL A 492 20.07 -5.56 23.87
CA VAL A 492 20.22 -6.89 24.47
C VAL A 492 20.77 -7.85 23.40
N PRO A 493 22.01 -8.34 23.55
CA PRO A 493 22.56 -9.31 22.61
C PRO A 493 21.91 -10.68 22.78
N ALA A 494 21.86 -11.46 21.70
CA ALA A 494 21.27 -12.79 21.67
C ALA A 494 21.85 -13.70 22.75
N GLU A 495 23.15 -13.66 23.02
CA GLU A 495 23.81 -14.53 24.01
C GLU A 495 23.22 -14.50 25.44
N ARG A 496 22.42 -13.48 25.79
CA ARG A 496 21.83 -13.30 27.12
C ARG A 496 20.51 -14.06 27.34
N TRP A 497 19.91 -14.67 26.31
CA TRP A 497 18.58 -15.29 26.43
C TRP A 497 18.52 -16.46 27.42
N ILE A 498 19.64 -17.17 27.66
CA ILE A 498 19.75 -18.32 28.59
C ILE A 498 19.74 -17.89 30.07
N HIS A 499 19.81 -16.59 30.36
CA HIS A 499 19.73 -16.06 31.72
C HIS A 499 18.34 -15.43 31.95
N PRO A 500 17.27 -16.23 32.13
CA PRO A 500 15.89 -15.72 32.20
C PRO A 500 15.70 -14.73 33.35
N ARG A 501 16.38 -14.94 34.48
CA ARG A 501 16.37 -13.98 35.61
C ARG A 501 16.88 -12.60 35.20
N HIS A 502 17.89 -12.54 34.33
CA HIS A 502 18.44 -11.29 33.82
C HIS A 502 17.49 -10.67 32.78
N MET A 503 16.88 -11.48 31.92
CA MET A 503 15.87 -11.04 30.95
C MET A 503 14.64 -10.43 31.63
N LEU A 504 14.14 -11.06 32.71
CA LEU A 504 13.00 -10.57 33.49
C LEU A 504 13.25 -9.17 34.08
N ARG A 505 14.49 -8.86 34.48
CA ARG A 505 14.84 -7.51 34.99
C ARG A 505 14.73 -6.41 33.92
N TYR A 506 14.91 -6.74 32.65
CA TYR A 506 14.74 -5.79 31.53
C TYR A 506 13.35 -5.81 30.92
N THR A 507 12.51 -6.76 31.33
CA THR A 507 11.15 -6.91 30.79
C THR A 507 10.21 -6.06 31.62
N SER A 508 9.56 -5.09 31.00
CA SER A 508 8.35 -4.51 31.59
C SER A 508 7.21 -5.51 31.39
N VAL A 509 7.02 -6.39 32.38
CA VAL A 509 6.05 -7.51 32.35
C VAL A 509 4.64 -7.02 32.06
N GLY A 510 4.22 -5.89 32.64
CA GLY A 510 2.90 -5.29 32.38
C GLY A 510 2.63 -5.01 30.89
N PRO A 511 3.46 -4.21 30.20
CA PRO A 511 3.38 -4.02 28.75
C PRO A 511 3.37 -5.31 27.93
N PHE A 512 4.19 -6.30 28.28
CA PHE A 512 4.20 -7.59 27.59
C PHE A 512 2.87 -8.32 27.75
N ILE A 513 2.38 -8.48 28.99
CA ILE A 513 1.10 -9.12 29.28
C ILE A 513 -0.05 -8.39 28.57
N LEU A 514 -0.10 -7.05 28.65
CA LEU A 514 -1.14 -6.26 27.99
C LEU A 514 -1.15 -6.46 26.48
N TYR A 515 0.03 -6.50 25.85
CA TYR A 515 0.16 -6.78 24.40
C TYR A 515 -0.39 -8.16 24.04
N GLU A 516 0.02 -9.20 24.76
CA GLU A 516 -0.45 -10.58 24.51
C GLU A 516 -1.95 -10.73 24.78
N LEU A 517 -2.48 -10.08 25.83
CA LEU A 517 -3.92 -10.07 26.13
C LEU A 517 -4.74 -9.43 25.01
N LEU A 518 -4.24 -8.36 24.38
CA LEU A 518 -4.91 -7.73 23.24
C LEU A 518 -4.93 -8.64 22.01
N ILE A 519 -3.84 -9.36 21.75
CA ILE A 519 -3.81 -10.38 20.69
C ILE A 519 -4.82 -11.49 21.00
N ALA A 520 -4.80 -12.04 22.22
CA ALA A 520 -5.72 -13.09 22.64
C ALA A 520 -7.18 -12.65 22.51
N ALA A 521 -7.51 -11.41 22.90
CA ALA A 521 -8.83 -10.83 22.71
C ALA A 521 -9.21 -10.72 21.22
N GLY A 522 -8.30 -10.27 20.36
CA GLY A 522 -8.53 -10.24 18.90
C GLY A 522 -8.76 -11.63 18.31
N VAL A 523 -7.97 -12.63 18.71
CA VAL A 523 -8.13 -14.03 18.30
C VAL A 523 -9.49 -14.58 18.76
N ALA A 524 -9.89 -14.29 20.00
CA ALA A 524 -11.18 -14.70 20.55
C ALA A 524 -12.36 -14.04 19.80
N LEU A 525 -12.28 -12.74 19.46
CA LEU A 525 -13.30 -12.06 18.66
C LEU A 525 -13.45 -12.67 17.26
N PHE A 526 -12.35 -13.09 16.65
CA PHE A 526 -12.39 -13.79 15.37
C PHE A 526 -13.10 -15.14 15.49
N ALA A 527 -12.72 -15.94 16.50
CA ALA A 527 -13.36 -17.24 16.76
C ALA A 527 -14.85 -17.09 17.12
N LEU A 528 -15.22 -16.05 17.86
CA LEU A 528 -16.60 -15.74 18.20
C LEU A 528 -17.42 -15.38 16.96
N ARG A 529 -16.84 -14.61 16.03
CA ARG A 529 -17.50 -14.33 14.74
C ARG A 529 -17.67 -15.62 13.93
N THR A 530 -16.67 -16.49 13.87
CA THR A 530 -16.82 -17.79 13.21
C THR A 530 -17.96 -18.60 13.85
N TRP A 531 -17.98 -18.68 15.18
CA TRP A 531 -19.05 -19.35 15.92
C TRP A 531 -20.44 -18.77 15.64
N HIS A 532 -20.56 -17.44 15.51
CA HIS A 532 -21.83 -16.78 15.19
C HIS A 532 -22.42 -17.26 13.85
N TYR A 533 -21.59 -17.54 12.84
CA TYR A 533 -22.04 -17.98 11.52
C TYR A 533 -22.07 -19.51 11.33
N THR A 534 -21.26 -20.26 12.07
CA THR A 534 -21.08 -21.71 11.82
C THR A 534 -21.43 -22.61 13.00
N GLY A 535 -21.60 -22.04 14.20
CA GLY A 535 -21.69 -22.80 15.45
C GLY A 535 -20.36 -23.37 15.96
N VAL A 536 -19.23 -23.16 15.26
CA VAL A 536 -17.92 -23.71 15.63
C VAL A 536 -16.99 -22.60 16.12
N PHE A 537 -16.56 -22.68 17.38
CA PHE A 537 -15.58 -21.76 17.96
C PHE A 537 -14.15 -22.14 17.54
N SER A 538 -13.69 -21.60 16.41
CA SER A 538 -12.37 -21.90 15.86
C SER A 538 -11.86 -20.77 14.96
N VAL A 539 -10.55 -20.57 14.95
CA VAL A 539 -9.86 -19.67 14.01
C VAL A 539 -9.38 -20.39 12.74
N MET A 540 -9.48 -21.72 12.70
CA MET A 540 -9.02 -22.56 11.60
C MET A 540 -10.16 -23.19 10.79
N HIS A 541 -11.37 -23.20 11.35
CA HIS A 541 -12.52 -23.84 10.71
C HIS A 541 -12.83 -23.24 9.33
N GLY A 542 -12.83 -24.09 8.30
CA GLY A 542 -13.06 -23.72 6.91
C GLY A 542 -11.92 -22.93 6.23
N THR A 543 -10.84 -22.64 6.94
CA THR A 543 -9.68 -21.95 6.36
C THR A 543 -8.85 -22.90 5.49
N ILE A 544 -8.19 -22.37 4.46
CA ILE A 544 -7.22 -23.11 3.64
C ILE A 544 -6.10 -23.72 4.51
N ALA A 545 -5.71 -23.04 5.59
CA ALA A 545 -4.74 -23.57 6.54
C ALA A 545 -5.26 -24.81 7.28
N GLY A 546 -6.55 -24.85 7.63
CA GLY A 546 -7.19 -26.03 8.20
C GLY A 546 -7.13 -27.23 7.26
N TYR A 547 -7.30 -27.01 5.95
CA TYR A 547 -7.15 -28.05 4.93
C TYR A 547 -5.68 -28.48 4.74
N HIS A 548 -4.74 -27.53 4.57
CA HIS A 548 -3.32 -27.86 4.37
C HIS A 548 -2.63 -28.45 5.61
N TRP A 549 -3.13 -28.16 6.82
CA TRP A 549 -2.67 -28.85 8.04
C TRP A 549 -2.84 -30.37 7.90
N MET A 550 -3.87 -30.83 7.18
CA MET A 550 -4.09 -32.25 6.92
C MET A 550 -3.06 -32.86 5.95
N GLU A 551 -2.44 -32.07 5.05
CA GLU A 551 -1.37 -32.56 4.14
C GLU A 551 -0.06 -32.89 4.88
N LEU A 552 0.14 -32.32 6.07
CA LEU A 552 1.25 -32.60 6.98
C LEU A 552 0.82 -33.47 8.18
N ALA A 553 -0.42 -33.98 8.17
CA ALA A 553 -0.92 -34.82 9.25
C ALA A 553 -0.04 -36.08 9.41
N PRO A 554 0.44 -36.38 10.64
CA PRO A 554 1.40 -37.46 10.89
C PRO A 554 0.95 -38.88 10.51
N ALA A 555 -0.33 -39.09 10.23
CA ALA A 555 -0.92 -40.42 10.16
C ALA A 555 -0.53 -41.25 8.92
N ALA A 556 0.14 -40.67 7.91
CA ALA A 556 0.39 -41.35 6.63
C ALA A 556 1.80 -41.20 6.02
N ILE A 557 2.74 -40.51 6.69
CA ILE A 557 4.02 -40.12 6.06
C ILE A 557 5.22 -40.49 6.96
N LEU A 558 6.23 -41.15 6.38
CA LEU A 558 7.49 -41.45 7.07
C LEU A 558 8.17 -40.15 7.59
N PRO A 559 8.83 -40.16 8.77
CA PRO A 559 9.43 -38.96 9.36
C PRO A 559 10.38 -38.18 8.44
N GLY A 560 11.08 -38.87 7.53
CA GLY A 560 12.02 -38.25 6.59
C GLY A 560 11.34 -37.37 5.53
N GLU A 561 10.17 -37.77 5.03
CA GLU A 561 9.43 -36.99 4.03
C GLU A 561 8.82 -35.72 4.64
N ILE A 562 8.36 -35.79 5.90
CA ILE A 562 7.88 -34.62 6.64
C ILE A 562 9.02 -33.59 6.79
N LEU A 563 10.19 -34.04 7.24
CA LEU A 563 11.35 -33.17 7.41
C LEU A 563 11.78 -32.53 6.09
N HIS A 564 11.76 -33.30 5.00
CA HIS A 564 12.06 -32.79 3.66
C HIS A 564 11.07 -31.71 3.20
N LYS A 565 9.76 -31.92 3.40
CA LYS A 565 8.73 -30.92 3.07
C LYS A 565 8.88 -29.64 3.91
N ILE A 566 9.14 -29.78 5.21
CA ILE A 566 9.40 -28.65 6.11
C ILE A 566 10.62 -27.87 5.63
N LEU A 567 11.72 -28.56 5.33
CA LEU A 567 12.95 -27.91 4.85
C LEU A 567 12.70 -27.16 3.54
N ILE A 568 12.01 -27.78 2.58
CA ILE A 568 11.62 -27.12 1.32
C ILE A 568 10.79 -25.86 1.58
N ASN A 569 9.80 -25.91 2.47
CA ASN A 569 8.96 -24.76 2.78
C ASN A 569 9.74 -23.61 3.42
N VAL A 570 10.60 -23.93 4.40
CA VAL A 570 11.48 -22.94 5.02
C VAL A 570 12.41 -22.33 3.98
N LEU A 571 13.02 -23.15 3.11
CA LEU A 571 13.89 -22.67 2.04
C LEU A 571 13.12 -21.79 1.03
N ARG A 572 11.87 -22.10 0.68
CA ARG A 572 11.03 -21.24 -0.18
C ARG A 572 10.82 -19.86 0.44
N VAL A 573 10.54 -19.80 1.74
CA VAL A 573 10.32 -18.53 2.45
C VAL A 573 11.62 -17.75 2.60
N VAL A 574 12.71 -18.41 2.96
CA VAL A 574 13.98 -17.75 3.24
C VAL A 574 14.73 -17.33 1.96
N SER A 575 14.55 -18.06 0.85
CA SER A 575 15.12 -17.72 -0.46
C SER A 575 14.33 -16.66 -1.25
N VAL A 576 13.12 -16.32 -0.80
CA VAL A 576 12.19 -15.42 -1.52
C VAL A 576 11.71 -15.99 -2.88
N HIS A 577 12.15 -17.18 -3.28
CA HIS A 577 11.81 -17.80 -4.56
C HIS A 577 10.99 -19.07 -4.32
N GLY A 578 9.79 -19.13 -4.90
CA GLY A 578 8.83 -20.21 -4.65
C GLY A 578 9.28 -21.63 -5.03
N MET A 579 10.46 -21.83 -5.65
CA MET A 579 11.01 -23.16 -5.95
C MET A 579 12.49 -23.30 -5.52
N PRO A 580 12.85 -24.36 -4.78
CA PRO A 580 14.23 -24.80 -4.64
C PRO A 580 14.64 -25.53 -5.94
N GLY A 581 15.56 -24.96 -6.72
CA GLY A 581 16.01 -25.59 -7.97
C GLY A 581 16.91 -24.70 -8.84
N ARG A 582 16.76 -23.38 -8.73
CA ARG A 582 17.78 -22.45 -9.24
C ARG A 582 18.88 -22.30 -8.20
N SER A 583 20.13 -22.41 -8.63
CA SER A 583 21.25 -22.28 -7.69
C SER A 583 21.27 -20.88 -7.07
N LEU A 584 21.78 -20.76 -5.85
CA LEU A 584 21.92 -19.48 -5.13
C LEU A 584 22.81 -18.48 -5.89
N LEU A 585 23.65 -19.00 -6.80
CA LEU A 585 24.50 -18.25 -7.72
C LEU A 585 23.73 -17.70 -8.93
N GLU A 586 22.66 -18.38 -9.36
CA GLU A 586 21.81 -17.93 -10.48
C GLU A 586 20.89 -16.77 -10.09
N ASP A 587 20.57 -16.61 -8.81
CA ASP A 587 19.68 -15.54 -8.34
C ASP A 587 20.07 -14.93 -6.99
N PRO A 588 20.87 -13.85 -6.99
CA PRO A 588 21.38 -13.24 -5.76
C PRO A 588 20.31 -12.47 -4.96
N ARG A 589 19.08 -12.34 -5.46
CA ARG A 589 18.07 -11.40 -4.91
C ARG A 589 17.58 -11.77 -3.51
N GLY A 590 17.64 -13.05 -3.12
CA GLY A 590 17.28 -13.55 -1.79
C GLY A 590 18.43 -13.62 -0.79
N VAL A 591 19.68 -13.35 -1.19
CA VAL A 591 20.88 -13.63 -0.39
C VAL A 591 20.88 -12.93 0.96
N LEU A 592 20.44 -11.66 1.01
CA LEU A 592 20.35 -10.91 2.27
C LEU A 592 19.33 -11.51 3.24
N VAL A 593 18.21 -12.02 2.73
CA VAL A 593 17.18 -12.66 3.55
C VAL A 593 17.72 -13.97 4.13
N MET A 594 18.37 -14.79 3.30
CA MET A 594 18.99 -16.04 3.73
C MET A 594 20.09 -15.81 4.77
N LEU A 595 21.01 -14.88 4.50
CA LEU A 595 22.08 -14.52 5.44
C LEU A 595 21.50 -14.02 6.77
N GLY A 596 20.45 -13.20 6.72
CA GLY A 596 19.77 -12.67 7.89
C GLY A 596 19.08 -13.72 8.74
N ALA A 597 18.29 -14.59 8.12
CA ALA A 597 17.60 -15.69 8.78
C ALA A 597 18.60 -16.68 9.40
N PHE A 598 19.64 -17.04 8.66
CA PHE A 598 20.72 -17.90 9.17
C PHE A 598 21.47 -17.23 10.33
N SER A 599 21.80 -15.94 10.21
CA SER A 599 22.42 -15.18 11.29
C SER A 599 21.54 -15.14 12.55
N ALA A 600 20.22 -15.02 12.40
CA ALA A 600 19.27 -15.05 13.51
C ALA A 600 19.32 -16.40 14.25
N LEU A 601 19.31 -17.51 13.50
CA LEU A 601 19.43 -18.85 14.04
C LEU A 601 20.76 -19.04 14.77
N LEU A 602 21.88 -18.70 14.13
CA LEU A 602 23.21 -18.79 14.74
C LEU A 602 23.36 -17.93 15.99
N ALA A 603 22.71 -16.76 16.02
CA ALA A 603 22.72 -15.87 17.17
C ALA A 603 22.01 -16.49 18.38
N VAL A 604 20.83 -17.10 18.16
CA VAL A 604 20.08 -17.82 19.20
C VAL A 604 20.83 -19.08 19.63
N LEU A 605 21.51 -19.77 18.72
CA LEU A 605 22.41 -20.89 19.02
C LEU A 605 23.76 -20.47 19.62
N ARG A 606 23.98 -19.17 19.84
CA ARG A 606 25.16 -18.57 20.50
C ARG A 606 26.50 -18.81 19.78
N VAL A 607 26.49 -18.96 18.46
CA VAL A 607 27.72 -19.06 17.67
C VAL A 607 28.58 -17.79 17.82
N PRO A 608 29.92 -17.91 17.99
CA PRO A 608 30.81 -16.76 18.11
C PRO A 608 30.65 -15.78 16.94
N GLY A 609 30.51 -14.49 17.25
CA GLY A 609 30.15 -13.46 16.27
C GLY A 609 28.65 -13.17 16.27
N PRO A 610 27.80 -13.97 15.60
CA PRO A 610 26.35 -13.75 15.54
C PRO A 610 25.66 -13.64 16.90
N ARG A 611 26.17 -14.28 17.96
CA ARG A 611 25.61 -14.15 19.31
C ARG A 611 25.54 -12.71 19.86
N ARG A 612 26.28 -11.77 19.25
CA ARG A 612 26.25 -10.32 19.56
C ARG A 612 25.08 -9.58 18.90
N LEU A 613 24.36 -10.20 17.97
CA LEU A 613 23.20 -9.62 17.28
C LEU A 613 22.07 -9.31 18.26
N PRO A 614 21.19 -8.34 17.95
CA PRO A 614 20.11 -7.93 18.85
C PRO A 614 19.05 -9.04 18.98
N LEU A 615 18.83 -9.54 20.20
CA LEU A 615 17.96 -10.69 20.48
C LEU A 615 16.54 -10.49 19.95
N GLY A 616 15.95 -9.32 20.19
CA GLY A 616 14.57 -9.03 19.80
C GLY A 616 14.32 -9.23 18.30
N PRO A 617 15.05 -8.52 17.41
CA PRO A 617 15.00 -8.74 15.97
C PRO A 617 15.31 -10.19 15.54
N CYS A 618 16.23 -10.90 16.22
CA CYS A 618 16.47 -12.33 15.93
C CYS A 618 15.21 -13.18 16.18
N VAL A 619 14.54 -13.00 17.32
CA VAL A 619 13.31 -13.75 17.65
C VAL A 619 12.16 -13.36 16.71
N VAL A 620 12.02 -12.08 16.37
CA VAL A 620 11.04 -11.61 15.38
C VAL A 620 11.27 -12.24 14.00
N CYS A 621 12.54 -12.30 13.57
CA CYS A 621 12.94 -12.95 12.31
C CYS A 621 12.60 -14.45 12.31
N LEU A 622 12.89 -15.16 13.40
CA LEU A 622 12.56 -16.58 13.52
C LEU A 622 11.04 -16.80 13.63
N GLY A 623 10.32 -15.95 14.36
CA GLY A 623 8.86 -15.97 14.47
C GLY A 623 8.15 -15.82 13.13
N ALA A 624 8.73 -15.05 12.20
CA ALA A 624 8.26 -14.94 10.82
C ALA A 624 8.39 -16.25 10.02
N ILE A 625 9.29 -17.16 10.42
CA ILE A 625 9.54 -18.45 9.75
C ILE A 625 8.71 -19.58 10.37
N VAL A 626 8.33 -19.50 11.65
CA VAL A 626 7.67 -20.58 12.41
C VAL A 626 6.49 -21.19 11.67
N PHE A 627 5.66 -20.38 11.02
CA PHE A 627 4.48 -20.89 10.33
C PHE A 627 4.82 -21.73 9.08
N SER A 628 5.97 -21.51 8.45
CA SER A 628 6.47 -22.31 7.33
C SER A 628 6.86 -23.73 7.73
N LEU A 629 6.98 -24.01 9.03
CA LEU A 629 7.15 -25.37 9.54
C LEU A 629 5.86 -26.19 9.43
N TYR A 630 4.70 -25.52 9.31
CA TYR A 630 3.39 -26.16 9.41
C TYR A 630 2.53 -26.03 8.16
N LEU A 631 2.79 -25.05 7.28
CA LEU A 631 2.04 -24.90 6.04
C LEU A 631 2.94 -24.84 4.81
N VAL A 632 2.53 -25.56 3.76
CA VAL A 632 3.12 -25.48 2.42
C VAL A 632 2.50 -24.30 1.69
N GLY A 633 3.28 -23.24 1.47
CA GLY A 633 2.85 -22.14 0.60
C GLY A 633 2.95 -22.53 -0.88
N ARG A 634 1.82 -22.57 -1.59
CA ARG A 634 1.76 -22.68 -3.06
C ARG A 634 1.06 -21.43 -3.61
N ALA A 635 1.83 -20.43 -4.04
CA ALA A 635 1.28 -19.19 -4.61
C ALA A 635 2.39 -18.39 -5.34
N TYR A 636 2.12 -17.10 -5.57
CA TYR A 636 3.04 -16.13 -6.17
C TYR A 636 4.44 -16.16 -5.49
N PRO A 637 5.54 -16.20 -6.26
CA PRO A 637 6.89 -16.16 -5.72
C PRO A 637 7.16 -14.92 -4.84
N GLY A 638 7.90 -15.11 -3.75
CA GLY A 638 8.27 -14.04 -2.80
C GLY A 638 7.19 -13.60 -1.82
N ARG A 639 5.93 -13.94 -2.08
CA ARG A 639 4.78 -13.55 -1.27
C ARG A 639 4.93 -13.90 0.22
N PHE A 640 5.23 -15.17 0.51
CA PHE A 640 5.38 -15.67 1.88
C PHE A 640 6.63 -15.17 2.60
N SER A 641 7.48 -14.39 1.94
CA SER A 641 8.70 -13.83 2.51
C SER A 641 8.56 -12.36 2.88
N ILE A 642 7.45 -11.71 2.50
CA ILE A 642 7.27 -10.25 2.64
C ILE A 642 7.45 -9.80 4.09
N HIS A 643 6.86 -10.52 5.05
CA HIS A 643 6.97 -10.23 6.48
C HIS A 643 8.34 -10.62 7.09
N LEU A 644 9.13 -11.46 6.42
CA LEU A 644 10.46 -11.87 6.86
C LEU A 644 11.55 -10.87 6.42
N ILE A 645 11.42 -10.35 5.18
CA ILE A 645 12.44 -9.54 4.50
C ILE A 645 13.03 -8.45 5.42
N PRO A 646 12.26 -7.60 6.10
CA PRO A 646 12.84 -6.46 6.82
C PRO A 646 13.65 -6.82 8.07
N ALA A 647 13.23 -7.86 8.81
CA ALA A 647 13.99 -8.33 9.96
C ALA A 647 15.25 -9.07 9.51
N ALA A 648 15.15 -9.89 8.46
CA ALA A 648 16.28 -10.63 7.93
C ALA A 648 17.33 -9.70 7.31
N THR A 649 16.94 -8.74 6.46
CA THR A 649 17.87 -7.78 5.86
C THR A 649 18.57 -6.93 6.93
N ALA A 650 17.85 -6.50 7.97
CA ALA A 650 18.45 -5.79 9.10
C ALA A 650 19.54 -6.63 9.78
N LEU A 651 19.25 -7.90 10.09
CA LEU A 651 20.21 -8.80 10.71
C LEU A 651 21.39 -9.11 9.81
N ALA A 652 21.19 -9.28 8.51
CA ALA A 652 22.28 -9.45 7.55
C ALA A 652 23.24 -8.27 7.56
N VAL A 653 22.73 -7.03 7.54
CA VAL A 653 23.57 -5.83 7.60
C VAL A 653 24.26 -5.68 8.96
N CYS A 654 23.59 -6.04 10.07
CA CYS A 654 24.23 -6.12 11.39
C CYS A 654 25.38 -7.13 11.40
N THR A 655 25.19 -8.33 10.83
CA THR A 655 26.24 -9.36 10.71
C THR A 655 27.42 -8.86 9.89
N LEU A 656 27.17 -8.28 8.71
CA LEU A 656 28.23 -7.70 7.88
C LEU A 656 29.00 -6.62 8.66
N SER A 657 28.29 -5.77 9.42
CA SER A 657 28.93 -4.74 10.25
C SER A 657 29.85 -5.34 11.33
N LEU A 658 29.44 -6.44 11.96
CA LEU A 658 30.29 -7.16 12.92
C LEU A 658 31.56 -7.67 12.25
N VAL A 659 31.42 -8.36 11.12
CA VAL A 659 32.55 -8.90 10.35
C VAL A 659 33.53 -7.79 9.94
N PHE A 660 33.02 -6.66 9.43
CA PHE A 660 33.87 -5.52 9.07
C PHE A 660 34.60 -4.91 10.27
N ASN A 661 33.97 -4.84 11.44
CA ASN A 661 34.59 -4.30 12.65
C ASN A 661 35.65 -5.25 13.21
N ASP A 662 35.38 -6.55 13.23
CA ASP A 662 36.34 -7.57 13.64
C ASP A 662 37.55 -7.57 12.69
N LEU A 663 37.34 -7.45 11.37
CA LEU A 663 38.40 -7.34 10.37
C LEU A 663 39.25 -6.07 10.55
N LYS A 664 38.63 -4.91 10.78
CA LYS A 664 39.36 -3.66 11.06
C LYS A 664 40.22 -3.77 12.32
N THR A 665 39.68 -4.40 13.36
CA THR A 665 40.41 -4.63 14.61
C THR A 665 41.61 -5.54 14.37
N TRP A 666 41.43 -6.60 13.58
CA TRP A 666 42.50 -7.52 13.22
C TRP A 666 43.60 -6.86 12.37
N ILE A 667 43.22 -6.06 11.37
CA ILE A 667 44.18 -5.28 10.54
C ILE A 667 44.94 -4.27 11.42
N GLY A 668 44.24 -3.57 12.32
CA GLY A 668 44.87 -2.63 13.26
C GLY A 668 45.86 -3.31 14.21
N MET A 669 45.51 -4.49 14.73
CA MET A 669 46.42 -5.30 15.54
C MET A 669 47.64 -5.77 14.73
N ALA A 670 47.45 -6.27 13.51
CA ALA A 670 48.54 -6.69 12.63
C ALA A 670 49.48 -5.53 12.28
N GLY A 671 48.94 -4.35 11.99
CA GLY A 671 49.73 -3.12 11.78
C GLY A 671 50.56 -2.74 13.02
N SER A 672 49.96 -2.78 14.21
CA SER A 672 50.68 -2.47 15.46
C SER A 672 51.79 -3.49 15.78
N LEU A 673 51.62 -4.76 15.41
CA LEU A 673 52.63 -5.80 15.57
C LEU A 673 53.80 -5.62 14.59
N LEU A 674 53.51 -5.23 13.34
CA LEU A 674 54.54 -4.90 12.36
C LEU A 674 55.36 -3.66 12.78
N GLU A 675 54.70 -2.62 13.29
CA GLU A 675 55.38 -1.42 13.79
C GLU A 675 56.27 -1.72 15.01
N LYS A 676 55.81 -2.56 15.94
CA LYS A 676 56.63 -3.05 17.06
C LYS A 676 57.83 -3.86 16.58
N LYS A 677 57.67 -4.71 15.57
CA LYS A 677 58.77 -5.51 15.00
C LYS A 677 59.82 -4.61 14.33
N ASP A 678 59.40 -3.58 13.60
CA ASP A 678 60.31 -2.62 12.96
C ASP A 678 61.06 -1.75 13.99
N ARG A 679 60.38 -1.31 15.06
CA ARG A 679 61.06 -0.63 16.19
C ARG A 679 62.10 -1.52 16.86
N SER A 680 61.78 -2.79 17.12
CA SER A 680 62.74 -3.73 17.71
C SER A 680 63.93 -3.99 16.79
N ALA A 681 63.71 -4.08 15.48
CA ALA A 681 64.79 -4.23 14.49
C ALA A 681 65.70 -2.99 14.43
N LYS A 682 65.13 -1.77 14.42
CA LYS A 682 65.90 -0.51 14.48
C LYS A 682 66.70 -0.36 15.78
N LEU A 683 66.12 -0.74 16.92
CA LEU A 683 66.84 -0.74 18.20
C LEU A 683 68.00 -1.75 18.24
N LEU A 684 67.84 -2.91 17.59
CA LEU A 684 68.91 -3.89 17.43
C LEU A 684 70.01 -3.39 16.49
N GLN A 685 69.66 -2.65 15.44
CA GLN A 685 70.63 -2.05 14.52
C GLN A 685 71.39 -0.88 15.15
N MET A 686 70.76 -0.10 16.04
CA MET A 686 71.45 0.95 16.81
C MET A 686 72.37 0.42 17.91
N ARG A 687 72.20 -0.84 18.33
CA ARG A 687 73.06 -1.51 19.33
C ARG A 687 74.26 -2.23 18.70
N ARG A 688 74.27 -2.40 17.38
CA ARG A 688 75.40 -2.90 16.60
C ARG A 688 76.17 -1.71 16.05
#